data_AF-T1XBY5-F1
#
_entry.id   AF-T1XBY5-F1
#
_cell.length_a   1.000
_cell.length_b   1.000
_cell.length_c   1.000
_cell.angle_alpha   90.00
_cell.angle_beta   90.00
_cell.angle_gamma   90.00
#
_symmetry.space_group_name_H-M   'P 1'
#
loop_
_entity.id
_entity.type
_entity.pdbx_description
1 polymer ?
#
loop_
_entity_poly.entity_id
_entity_poly.type
_entity_poly.pdbx_seq_one_letter_code
_entity_poly.pdbx_strand_id
1 'polypeptide(L)'
;MQRDDGEADIYLPPNEMRAVLHKDRVKARVVRQDRRGRPEGRVVEIVERPEQPIIGRLLHEGGVWLVAPEDKRYGQDVLIPKGATGPAKVGQVVVVQLTEPPALFGQPVGRVKEVLGEIDDPGMEIEIAVRKYGVPHEFSEACLAEAKALPEKVRPADKKGRIDLTDVPLVTIDGEDARDFDDAVYCEPAKVGRGKGWRLLVAIADVSAYVQTGSAIDIDAYDRATSVYFPRRVIPMLPEKLSNGLCSLNPEVERLCMVCDMLVAADGEIYAYQFYPAVMFSHARFTYTEVAAILGNTRGPEAAKRKDRVKDLLNLADVYKALLKQRGKRGAVDFETTETQIICDDAGRIEKIVPRTRNEAHRLIEEAMLAANVCSADFIAEGKHPGLFRVHEGPTPEKKEILRGYLKAMGVGLSITDDPRPGEFQAIAEATKERPDAQQIHTMLLRSMQQAIYTPINSGHFGLAYEAYTHFTSPIRRYPDLLVHRVIKAILGKTRYQLPMLPTPGEAHAKLAKRLASRVKAPTTKPQKATVAPTKEVLAWEAAGLHCSANERRADEASRDVEAWLKCKYMREHLGEEYGGVVTAATTFGIFVTLDAMYVEGLVHITELGGEYFKFDEMRQELRGERTGIRYAIGTRVRVQVSRVDLDGRKIDFRLVREGEDLTARAMKDKGAASAGVPVKASAKRSSRHKAEAVPEPRVDRSAAVAAAGPQSAMQAFKSAVKKAANKMKGRKPRRA
;
A
#
# COMPACT_ATOMS: atom_id res chain seq x y z
N MET A 1 -1.28 -5.23 -21.11
CA MET A 1 -0.97 -6.65 -20.98
C MET A 1 0.52 -6.74 -20.83
N GLN A 2 0.96 -7.12 -19.63
CA GLN A 2 2.37 -7.23 -19.30
C GLN A 2 3.02 -8.36 -20.11
N ARG A 3 4.30 -8.22 -20.42
CA ARG A 3 5.08 -9.19 -21.21
C ARG A 3 6.11 -9.91 -20.34
N ASP A 4 6.18 -11.23 -20.44
CA ASP A 4 7.22 -12.06 -19.81
C ASP A 4 8.64 -11.66 -20.26
N ASP A 5 8.80 -11.23 -21.53
CA ASP A 5 10.07 -10.71 -22.07
C ASP A 5 10.48 -9.34 -21.48
N GLY A 6 9.54 -8.64 -20.83
CA GLY A 6 9.78 -7.40 -20.14
C GLY A 6 9.86 -6.14 -20.99
N GLU A 7 9.56 -6.18 -22.29
CA GLU A 7 9.37 -4.98 -23.11
C GLU A 7 8.07 -4.23 -22.73
N ALA A 8 7.78 -3.13 -23.42
CA ALA A 8 6.61 -2.29 -23.17
C ALA A 8 5.28 -3.05 -23.31
N ASP A 9 4.36 -2.74 -22.41
CA ASP A 9 3.04 -3.35 -22.28
C ASP A 9 2.24 -3.34 -23.59
N ILE A 10 1.65 -4.50 -23.92
CA ILE A 10 0.80 -4.65 -25.10
C ILE A 10 -0.61 -4.19 -24.77
N TYR A 11 -1.15 -3.27 -25.58
CA TYR A 11 -2.55 -2.91 -25.55
C TYR A 11 -3.38 -4.02 -26.23
N LEU A 12 -4.35 -4.59 -25.51
CA LEU A 12 -5.36 -5.49 -26.08
C LEU A 12 -6.65 -4.68 -26.32
N PRO A 13 -7.19 -4.67 -27.56
CA PRO A 13 -8.42 -3.92 -27.84
C PRO A 13 -9.66 -4.64 -27.27
N PRO A 14 -10.78 -3.94 -27.04
CA PRO A 14 -11.95 -4.49 -26.32
C PRO A 14 -12.63 -5.72 -26.95
N ASN A 15 -12.35 -6.03 -28.22
CA ASN A 15 -12.82 -7.26 -28.87
C ASN A 15 -11.99 -8.50 -28.49
N GLU A 16 -10.69 -8.34 -28.24
CA GLU A 16 -9.80 -9.43 -27.80
C GLU A 16 -10.05 -9.76 -26.33
N MET A 17 -10.30 -8.72 -25.51
CA MET A 17 -10.64 -8.83 -24.08
C MET A 17 -11.91 -9.66 -23.78
N ARG A 18 -12.71 -10.04 -24.78
CA ARG A 18 -13.90 -10.90 -24.60
C ARG A 18 -13.56 -12.37 -24.36
N ALA A 19 -12.46 -12.87 -24.94
CA ALA A 19 -12.10 -14.29 -24.89
C ALA A 19 -11.07 -14.62 -23.77
N VAL A 20 -10.71 -13.63 -22.95
CA VAL A 20 -9.73 -13.75 -21.87
C VAL A 20 -10.28 -13.14 -20.58
N LEU A 21 -9.70 -13.54 -19.45
CA LEU A 21 -9.98 -13.01 -18.12
C LEU A 21 -8.77 -12.27 -17.56
N HIS A 22 -8.98 -11.50 -16.50
CA HIS A 22 -7.87 -10.97 -15.72
C HIS A 22 -7.05 -12.13 -15.11
N LYS A 23 -5.72 -11.96 -15.07
CA LYS A 23 -4.71 -12.96 -14.69
C LYS A 23 -4.51 -14.14 -15.67
N ASP A 24 -5.18 -14.20 -16.82
CA ASP A 24 -4.81 -15.15 -17.89
C ASP A 24 -3.39 -14.87 -18.41
N ARG A 25 -2.58 -15.93 -18.57
CA ARG A 25 -1.27 -15.84 -19.21
C ARG A 25 -1.38 -16.35 -20.64
N VAL A 26 -1.03 -15.50 -21.60
CA VAL A 26 -1.35 -15.70 -23.02
C VAL A 26 -0.13 -15.52 -23.93
N LYS A 27 -0.10 -16.26 -25.04
CA LYS A 27 0.72 -15.89 -26.20
C LYS A 27 -0.07 -14.86 -27.00
N ALA A 28 0.52 -13.69 -27.21
CA ALA A 28 -0.04 -12.63 -28.04
C ALA A 28 0.90 -12.29 -29.20
N ARG A 29 0.34 -11.84 -30.32
CA ARG A 29 1.09 -11.29 -31.46
C ARG A 29 0.82 -9.80 -31.56
N VAL A 30 1.87 -8.98 -31.61
CA VAL A 30 1.75 -7.55 -31.94
C VAL A 30 1.30 -7.44 -33.40
N VAL A 31 0.20 -6.73 -33.64
CA VAL A 31 -0.42 -6.58 -34.98
C VAL A 31 -0.11 -5.21 -35.58
N ARG A 32 -0.01 -4.18 -34.74
CA ARG A 32 0.39 -2.81 -35.13
C ARG A 32 0.96 -2.05 -33.93
N GLN A 33 1.49 -0.86 -34.18
CA GLN A 33 1.68 0.16 -33.15
C GLN A 33 0.60 1.24 -33.28
N ASP A 34 0.21 1.87 -32.18
CA ASP A 34 -0.69 3.02 -32.19
C ASP A 34 0.05 4.32 -32.59
N ARG A 35 -0.70 5.43 -32.71
CA ARG A 35 -0.12 6.75 -33.05
C ARG A 35 0.83 7.34 -31.99
N ARG A 36 1.05 6.65 -30.87
CA ARG A 36 2.00 6.98 -29.80
C ARG A 36 3.09 5.90 -29.65
N GLY A 37 3.23 5.01 -30.63
CA GLY A 37 4.23 3.94 -30.65
C GLY A 37 3.92 2.73 -29.76
N ARG A 38 2.75 2.70 -29.08
CA ARG A 38 2.41 1.61 -28.15
C ARG A 38 2.01 0.35 -28.95
N PRO A 39 2.53 -0.84 -28.62
CA PRO A 39 2.20 -2.06 -29.36
C PRO A 39 0.76 -2.48 -29.07
N GLU A 40 -0.02 -2.72 -30.12
CA GLU A 40 -1.37 -3.30 -30.05
C GLU A 40 -1.32 -4.77 -30.48
N GLY A 41 -1.87 -5.65 -29.65
CA GLY A 41 -1.75 -7.09 -29.80
C GLY A 41 -3.08 -7.80 -29.98
N ARG A 42 -2.96 -9.03 -30.50
CA ARG A 42 -4.03 -10.01 -30.66
C ARG A 42 -3.66 -11.27 -29.88
N VAL A 43 -4.61 -11.85 -29.16
CA VAL A 43 -4.41 -13.10 -28.44
C VAL A 43 -4.34 -14.24 -29.46
N VAL A 44 -3.37 -15.14 -29.28
CA VAL A 44 -3.17 -16.31 -30.15
C VAL A 44 -3.56 -17.59 -29.40
N GLU A 45 -3.20 -17.69 -28.13
CA GLU A 45 -3.36 -18.88 -27.30
C GLU A 45 -3.36 -18.47 -25.82
N ILE A 46 -4.23 -19.08 -25.01
CA ILE A 46 -4.14 -19.01 -23.54
C ILE A 46 -3.23 -20.16 -23.11
N VAL A 47 -2.10 -19.83 -22.49
CA VAL A 47 -1.09 -20.81 -22.04
C VAL A 47 -1.49 -21.40 -20.70
N GLU A 48 -2.05 -20.57 -19.83
CA GLU A 48 -2.30 -20.88 -18.43
C GLU A 48 -3.41 -19.93 -17.94
N ARG A 49 -4.46 -20.49 -17.33
CA ARG A 49 -5.48 -19.75 -16.59
C ARG A 49 -5.37 -20.14 -15.11
N PRO A 50 -5.25 -19.20 -14.17
CA PRO A 50 -5.25 -19.51 -12.76
C PRO A 50 -6.57 -20.17 -12.32
N GLU A 51 -6.48 -21.21 -11.49
CA GLU A 51 -7.65 -21.79 -10.80
C GLU A 51 -8.16 -20.91 -9.63
N GLN A 52 -7.62 -19.69 -9.47
CA GLN A 52 -8.09 -18.72 -8.49
C GLN A 52 -9.58 -18.44 -8.73
N PRO A 53 -10.45 -18.66 -7.73
CA PRO A 53 -11.88 -18.48 -7.91
C PRO A 53 -12.24 -16.99 -8.00
N ILE A 54 -13.30 -16.69 -8.74
CA ILE A 54 -13.80 -15.32 -8.90
C ILE A 54 -14.73 -15.00 -7.73
N ILE A 55 -14.41 -13.97 -6.95
CA ILE A 55 -15.35 -13.41 -5.98
C ILE A 55 -16.26 -12.43 -6.71
N GLY A 56 -17.54 -12.45 -6.37
CA GLY A 56 -18.47 -11.41 -6.78
C GLY A 56 -19.76 -11.44 -6.00
N ARG A 57 -20.62 -10.47 -6.29
CA ARG A 57 -21.96 -10.39 -5.72
C ARG A 57 -22.94 -11.21 -6.57
N LEU A 58 -23.71 -12.09 -5.94
CA LEU A 58 -24.75 -12.86 -6.62
C LEU A 58 -25.97 -11.99 -6.90
N LEU A 59 -26.32 -11.86 -8.17
CA LEU A 59 -27.44 -11.08 -8.68
C LEU A 59 -28.43 -11.98 -9.45
N HIS A 60 -29.67 -11.52 -9.56
CA HIS A 60 -30.72 -12.20 -10.32
C HIS A 60 -31.51 -11.17 -11.14
N GLU A 61 -31.12 -11.00 -12.40
CA GLU A 61 -31.62 -9.96 -13.29
C GLU A 61 -32.24 -10.57 -14.55
N GLY A 62 -33.41 -10.07 -14.96
CA GLY A 62 -34.11 -10.59 -16.16
C GLY A 62 -34.53 -12.07 -16.09
N GLY A 63 -34.46 -12.71 -14.91
CA GLY A 63 -34.66 -14.15 -14.74
C GLY A 63 -33.38 -15.00 -14.89
N VAL A 64 -32.23 -14.35 -15.04
CA VAL A 64 -30.90 -14.98 -15.13
C VAL A 64 -30.14 -14.76 -13.82
N TRP A 65 -29.46 -15.80 -13.33
CA TRP A 65 -28.54 -15.68 -12.20
C TRP A 65 -27.13 -15.39 -12.72
N LEU A 66 -26.49 -14.37 -12.16
CA LEU A 66 -25.15 -13.94 -12.55
C LEU A 66 -24.37 -13.46 -11.32
N VAL A 67 -23.05 -13.50 -11.40
CA VAL A 67 -22.15 -12.96 -10.38
C VAL A 67 -21.33 -11.84 -11.00
N ALA A 68 -21.52 -10.64 -10.46
CA ALA A 68 -20.76 -9.44 -10.81
C ALA A 68 -19.44 -9.44 -10.02
N PRO A 69 -18.25 -9.53 -10.68
CA PRO A 69 -16.98 -9.68 -9.96
C PRO A 69 -16.56 -8.44 -9.17
N GLU A 70 -16.07 -8.64 -7.94
CA GLU A 70 -15.51 -7.57 -7.09
C GLU A 70 -14.26 -6.91 -7.72
N ASP A 71 -13.52 -7.67 -8.53
CA ASP A 71 -12.45 -7.12 -9.34
C ASP A 71 -12.97 -6.73 -10.73
N LYS A 72 -13.31 -5.45 -10.87
CA LYS A 72 -13.77 -4.82 -12.11
C LYS A 72 -12.81 -5.01 -13.31
N ARG A 73 -11.57 -5.49 -13.10
CA ARG A 73 -10.64 -5.89 -14.18
C ARG A 73 -11.06 -7.14 -14.95
N TYR A 74 -11.94 -7.99 -14.41
CA TYR A 74 -12.53 -9.10 -15.16
C TYR A 74 -13.45 -8.63 -16.30
N GLY A 75 -14.13 -7.49 -16.13
CA GLY A 75 -14.87 -6.79 -17.19
C GLY A 75 -16.08 -7.53 -17.79
N GLN A 76 -16.44 -8.70 -17.26
CA GLN A 76 -17.55 -9.55 -17.69
C GLN A 76 -18.18 -10.24 -16.48
N ASP A 77 -19.50 -10.30 -16.40
CA ASP A 77 -20.22 -11.04 -15.37
C ASP A 77 -20.20 -12.55 -15.64
N VAL A 78 -20.16 -13.35 -14.58
CA VAL A 78 -20.16 -14.82 -14.67
C VAL A 78 -21.58 -15.34 -14.55
N LEU A 79 -22.08 -16.03 -15.58
CA LEU A 79 -23.40 -16.66 -15.56
C LEU A 79 -23.40 -17.86 -14.62
N ILE A 80 -24.42 -17.97 -13.77
CA ILE A 80 -24.60 -19.09 -12.84
C ILE A 80 -25.87 -19.86 -13.27
N PRO A 81 -25.78 -21.14 -13.67
CA PRO A 81 -26.96 -21.97 -13.89
C PRO A 81 -27.80 -22.06 -12.61
N LYS A 82 -29.14 -22.07 -12.72
CA LYS A 82 -30.04 -22.06 -11.53
C LYS A 82 -29.81 -23.23 -10.55
N GLY A 83 -29.30 -24.38 -11.02
CA GLY A 83 -28.92 -25.52 -10.16
C GLY A 83 -27.53 -25.39 -9.51
N ALA A 84 -26.78 -24.33 -9.82
CA ALA A 84 -25.38 -24.13 -9.45
C ALA A 84 -25.16 -22.91 -8.53
N THR A 85 -26.24 -22.30 -8.02
CA THR A 85 -26.20 -21.24 -7.00
C THR A 85 -25.89 -21.77 -5.59
N GLY A 86 -26.09 -23.07 -5.35
CA GLY A 86 -26.02 -23.65 -4.01
C GLY A 86 -27.04 -22.99 -3.05
N PRO A 87 -26.69 -22.78 -1.77
CA PRO A 87 -27.56 -22.13 -0.79
C PRO A 87 -27.56 -20.58 -0.87
N ALA A 88 -26.85 -19.99 -1.83
CA ALA A 88 -26.64 -18.55 -1.92
C ALA A 88 -27.92 -17.76 -2.22
N LYS A 89 -28.01 -16.56 -1.65
CA LYS A 89 -29.13 -15.62 -1.85
C LYS A 89 -28.70 -14.45 -2.74
N VAL A 90 -29.68 -13.81 -3.39
CA VAL A 90 -29.46 -12.56 -4.13
C VAL A 90 -28.94 -11.48 -3.17
N GLY A 91 -27.86 -10.82 -3.55
CA GLY A 91 -27.19 -9.77 -2.78
C GLY A 91 -25.92 -10.21 -2.05
N GLN A 92 -25.74 -11.53 -1.82
CA GLN A 92 -24.61 -12.09 -1.08
C GLN A 92 -23.31 -12.11 -1.87
N VAL A 93 -22.19 -12.07 -1.15
CA VAL A 93 -20.84 -12.24 -1.69
C VAL A 93 -20.54 -13.75 -1.78
N VAL A 94 -20.19 -14.20 -2.99
CA VAL A 94 -19.97 -15.61 -3.30
C VAL A 94 -18.63 -15.84 -4.01
N VAL A 95 -18.08 -17.03 -3.81
CA VAL A 95 -16.87 -17.50 -4.47
C VAL A 95 -17.29 -18.44 -5.60
N VAL A 96 -16.94 -18.10 -6.83
CA VAL A 96 -17.34 -18.82 -8.04
C VAL A 96 -16.16 -19.61 -8.61
N GLN A 97 -16.38 -20.91 -8.81
CA GLN A 97 -15.52 -21.72 -9.67
C GLN A 97 -16.06 -21.65 -11.10
N LEU A 98 -15.22 -21.25 -12.06
CA LEU A 98 -15.57 -21.31 -13.48
C LEU A 98 -15.79 -22.77 -13.91
N THR A 99 -16.85 -22.99 -14.68
CA THR A 99 -17.15 -24.25 -15.36
C THR A 99 -16.96 -24.14 -16.86
N GLU A 100 -17.19 -22.95 -17.44
CA GLU A 100 -16.93 -22.66 -18.85
C GLU A 100 -16.13 -21.35 -19.01
N PRO A 101 -15.10 -21.32 -19.87
CA PRO A 101 -14.33 -20.11 -20.15
C PRO A 101 -15.19 -19.07 -20.89
N PRO A 102 -14.88 -17.77 -20.80
CA PRO A 102 -15.48 -16.80 -21.72
C PRO A 102 -15.00 -17.10 -23.15
N ALA A 103 -15.86 -16.81 -24.12
CA ALA A 103 -15.59 -16.96 -25.54
C ALA A 103 -15.90 -15.64 -26.27
N LEU A 104 -15.42 -15.49 -27.51
CA LEU A 104 -15.60 -14.24 -28.28
C LEU A 104 -17.08 -13.81 -28.45
N PHE A 105 -18.01 -14.76 -28.31
CA PHE A 105 -19.46 -14.61 -28.39
C PHE A 105 -20.22 -15.20 -27.19
N GLY A 106 -19.54 -15.59 -26.09
CA GLY A 106 -20.15 -16.28 -24.95
C GLY A 106 -19.59 -15.78 -23.62
N GLN A 107 -20.47 -15.50 -22.67
CA GLN A 107 -20.09 -15.11 -21.31
C GLN A 107 -19.46 -16.29 -20.55
N PRO A 108 -18.58 -16.04 -19.57
CA PRO A 108 -18.07 -17.10 -18.70
C PRO A 108 -19.22 -17.71 -17.88
N VAL A 109 -19.18 -19.02 -17.67
CA VAL A 109 -20.16 -19.75 -16.84
C VAL A 109 -19.45 -20.33 -15.62
N GLY A 110 -20.11 -20.33 -14.47
CA GLY A 110 -19.56 -20.88 -13.23
C GLY A 110 -20.59 -21.45 -12.28
N ARG A 111 -20.09 -22.00 -11.18
CA ARG A 111 -20.87 -22.49 -10.04
C ARG A 111 -20.40 -21.83 -8.74
N VAL A 112 -21.32 -21.56 -7.83
CA VAL A 112 -20.97 -21.14 -6.47
C VAL A 112 -20.25 -22.29 -5.76
N LYS A 113 -19.01 -22.04 -5.33
CA LYS A 113 -18.18 -22.94 -4.51
C LYS A 113 -18.42 -22.69 -3.02
N GLU A 114 -18.55 -21.42 -2.63
CA GLU A 114 -18.57 -20.94 -1.25
C GLU A 114 -19.48 -19.70 -1.17
N VAL A 115 -20.16 -19.50 -0.05
CA VAL A 115 -20.92 -18.28 0.25
C VAL A 115 -20.23 -17.61 1.44
N LEU A 116 -19.79 -16.37 1.28
CA LEU A 116 -19.02 -15.68 2.33
C LEU A 116 -19.93 -14.97 3.32
N GLY A 117 -21.01 -14.33 2.85
CA GLY A 117 -21.94 -13.54 3.68
C GLY A 117 -22.62 -12.42 2.90
N GLU A 118 -23.15 -11.44 3.62
CA GLU A 118 -23.67 -10.19 3.06
C GLU A 118 -22.55 -9.14 2.90
N ILE A 119 -22.68 -8.22 1.94
CA ILE A 119 -21.63 -7.24 1.61
C ILE A 119 -21.34 -6.20 2.72
N ASP A 120 -22.28 -5.96 3.64
CA ASP A 120 -22.10 -5.04 4.76
C ASP A 120 -21.57 -5.73 6.04
N ASP A 121 -21.43 -7.06 6.05
CA ASP A 121 -20.98 -7.85 7.22
C ASP A 121 -19.56 -7.43 7.70
N PRO A 122 -19.30 -7.33 9.02
CA PRO A 122 -17.99 -6.87 9.52
C PRO A 122 -16.84 -7.81 9.13
N GLY A 123 -15.84 -7.29 8.39
CA GLY A 123 -14.69 -8.07 7.94
C GLY A 123 -14.87 -8.71 6.55
N MET A 124 -16.04 -8.57 5.92
CA MET A 124 -16.28 -8.99 4.53
C MET A 124 -15.28 -8.33 3.57
N GLU A 125 -14.92 -7.07 3.83
CA GLU A 125 -13.91 -6.33 3.08
C GLU A 125 -12.54 -7.01 3.09
N ILE A 126 -12.19 -7.69 4.19
CA ILE A 126 -10.94 -8.44 4.35
C ILE A 126 -11.03 -9.76 3.59
N GLU A 127 -12.13 -10.52 3.74
CA GLU A 127 -12.34 -11.79 3.01
C GLU A 127 -12.33 -11.59 1.48
N ILE A 128 -12.91 -10.47 1.01
CA ILE A 128 -12.85 -10.03 -0.40
C ILE A 128 -11.40 -9.73 -0.80
N ALA A 129 -10.69 -8.86 -0.06
CA ALA A 129 -9.31 -8.48 -0.42
C ALA A 129 -8.36 -9.69 -0.45
N VAL A 130 -8.43 -10.54 0.57
CA VAL A 130 -7.60 -11.76 0.73
C VAL A 130 -7.72 -12.66 -0.50
N ARG A 131 -8.93 -13.04 -0.90
CA ARG A 131 -9.15 -13.89 -2.09
C ARG A 131 -8.86 -13.13 -3.40
N LYS A 132 -9.17 -11.82 -3.50
CA LYS A 132 -8.96 -10.97 -4.71
C LYS A 132 -7.47 -10.86 -5.08
N TYR A 133 -6.63 -10.55 -4.10
CA TYR A 133 -5.18 -10.44 -4.28
C TYR A 133 -4.46 -11.80 -4.22
N GLY A 134 -5.15 -12.87 -3.80
CA GLY A 134 -4.56 -14.21 -3.68
C GLY A 134 -3.56 -14.29 -2.54
N VAL A 135 -3.95 -13.76 -1.36
CA VAL A 135 -3.20 -13.85 -0.11
C VAL A 135 -3.42 -15.24 0.51
N PRO A 136 -2.37 -16.04 0.74
CA PRO A 136 -2.47 -17.31 1.46
C PRO A 136 -2.82 -17.03 2.91
N HIS A 137 -3.91 -17.63 3.37
CA HIS A 137 -4.52 -17.34 4.68
C HIS A 137 -4.84 -18.62 5.46
N GLU A 138 -5.25 -19.68 4.77
CA GLU A 138 -5.30 -21.06 5.28
C GLU A 138 -3.89 -21.65 5.44
N PHE A 139 -3.62 -22.35 6.54
CA PHE A 139 -2.39 -23.12 6.73
C PHE A 139 -2.63 -24.57 6.32
N SER A 140 -1.61 -25.25 5.78
CA SER A 140 -1.71 -26.65 5.41
C SER A 140 -1.88 -27.55 6.64
N GLU A 141 -2.59 -28.68 6.49
CA GLU A 141 -2.79 -29.64 7.60
C GLU A 141 -1.45 -30.13 8.19
N ALA A 142 -0.42 -30.27 7.33
CA ALA A 142 0.93 -30.63 7.73
C ALA A 142 1.61 -29.54 8.58
N CYS A 143 1.48 -28.27 8.17
CA CYS A 143 1.98 -27.11 8.93
C CYS A 143 1.30 -27.00 10.31
N LEU A 144 -0.02 -27.17 10.35
CA LEU A 144 -0.78 -27.18 11.61
C LEU A 144 -0.43 -28.37 12.52
N ALA A 145 -0.22 -29.56 11.95
CA ALA A 145 0.22 -30.74 12.70
C ALA A 145 1.63 -30.58 13.27
N GLU A 146 2.58 -30.08 12.48
CA GLU A 146 3.95 -29.77 12.92
C GLU A 146 3.94 -28.71 14.03
N ALA A 147 3.24 -27.59 13.84
CA ALA A 147 3.14 -26.52 14.83
C ALA A 147 2.47 -27.00 16.14
N LYS A 148 1.46 -27.87 16.05
CA LYS A 148 0.82 -28.50 17.23
C LYS A 148 1.79 -29.38 18.00
N ALA A 149 2.69 -30.11 17.32
CA ALA A 149 3.66 -31.02 17.92
C ALA A 149 4.87 -30.33 18.59
N LEU A 150 5.11 -29.04 18.34
CA LEU A 150 6.12 -28.25 19.06
C LEU A 150 5.81 -28.17 20.58
N PRO A 151 6.81 -27.99 21.46
CA PRO A 151 6.57 -27.84 22.90
C PRO A 151 5.87 -26.51 23.23
N GLU A 152 5.27 -26.38 24.42
CA GLU A 152 4.68 -25.11 24.89
C GLU A 152 5.70 -24.13 25.49
N LYS A 153 6.91 -24.60 25.79
CA LYS A 153 8.01 -23.84 26.41
C LYS A 153 9.37 -24.32 25.89
N VAL A 154 10.37 -23.45 25.97
CA VAL A 154 11.78 -23.79 25.72
C VAL A 154 12.20 -24.94 26.64
N ARG A 155 12.79 -26.01 26.09
CA ARG A 155 13.22 -27.18 26.87
C ARG A 155 14.69 -27.02 27.27
N PRO A 156 15.17 -27.65 28.36
CA PRO A 156 16.58 -27.61 28.74
C PRO A 156 17.57 -28.04 27.63
N ALA A 157 17.15 -28.96 26.75
CA ALA A 157 17.94 -29.38 25.58
C ALA A 157 18.12 -28.25 24.54
N ASP A 158 17.13 -27.37 24.37
CA ASP A 158 17.13 -26.31 23.36
C ASP A 158 18.08 -25.15 23.73
N LYS A 159 18.48 -25.08 25.00
CA LYS A 159 19.47 -24.13 25.55
C LYS A 159 20.91 -24.53 25.23
N LYS A 160 21.18 -25.78 24.83
CA LYS A 160 22.54 -26.30 24.67
C LYS A 160 23.30 -25.57 23.56
N GLY A 161 24.47 -25.04 23.89
CA GLY A 161 25.33 -24.32 22.93
C GLY A 161 24.89 -22.87 22.66
N ARG A 162 24.04 -22.30 23.53
CA ARG A 162 23.63 -20.90 23.50
C ARG A 162 24.30 -20.12 24.63
N ILE A 163 24.44 -18.80 24.44
CA ILE A 163 24.78 -17.89 25.54
C ILE A 163 23.56 -17.71 26.44
N ASP A 164 23.75 -17.70 27.75
CA ASP A 164 22.70 -17.34 28.70
C ASP A 164 22.70 -15.81 28.87
N LEU A 165 21.54 -15.18 28.69
CA LEU A 165 21.27 -13.76 28.92
C LEU A 165 19.99 -13.58 29.78
N THR A 166 19.63 -14.59 30.58
CA THR A 166 18.41 -14.54 31.41
C THR A 166 18.53 -13.58 32.60
N ASP A 167 19.75 -13.14 32.94
CA ASP A 167 20.05 -12.10 33.93
C ASP A 167 20.15 -10.68 33.32
N VAL A 168 20.26 -10.57 31.98
CA VAL A 168 20.39 -9.28 31.29
C VAL A 168 19.03 -8.58 31.19
N PRO A 169 18.92 -7.28 31.55
CA PRO A 169 17.67 -6.48 31.47
C PRO A 169 17.09 -6.21 30.06
N LEU A 170 17.02 -7.21 29.18
CA LEU A 170 16.34 -7.15 27.89
C LEU A 170 14.83 -6.88 28.07
N VAL A 171 14.29 -5.97 27.26
CA VAL A 171 12.87 -5.57 27.27
C VAL A 171 12.34 -5.44 25.85
N THR A 172 11.04 -5.69 25.64
CA THR A 172 10.36 -5.40 24.36
C THR A 172 9.62 -4.07 24.45
N ILE A 173 9.51 -3.33 23.34
CA ILE A 173 8.88 -2.00 23.28
C ILE A 173 8.01 -1.95 22.01
N ASP A 174 6.70 -2.14 22.18
CA ASP A 174 5.80 -2.48 21.08
C ASP A 174 4.56 -1.56 20.99
N GLY A 175 3.72 -1.79 19.98
CA GLY A 175 2.36 -1.26 19.97
C GLY A 175 1.47 -1.96 21.00
N GLU A 176 0.49 -1.26 21.54
CA GLU A 176 -0.48 -1.73 22.54
C GLU A 176 -1.13 -3.08 22.11
N ASP A 177 -1.51 -3.20 20.84
CA ASP A 177 -2.17 -4.37 20.25
C ASP A 177 -1.24 -5.52 19.82
N ALA A 178 0.08 -5.31 19.81
CA ALA A 178 1.05 -6.33 19.36
C ALA A 178 1.09 -7.57 20.27
N ARG A 179 1.38 -8.73 19.68
CA ARG A 179 1.51 -10.04 20.38
C ARG A 179 2.72 -10.85 19.87
N ASP A 180 3.16 -10.53 18.68
CA ASP A 180 4.27 -11.05 17.89
C ASP A 180 5.55 -10.24 18.13
N PHE A 181 6.10 -10.31 19.35
CA PHE A 181 7.29 -9.56 19.76
C PHE A 181 8.55 -10.16 19.11
N ASP A 182 8.96 -9.61 17.96
CA ASP A 182 10.14 -10.02 17.19
C ASP A 182 11.46 -9.67 17.91
N ASP A 183 11.52 -8.53 18.58
CA ASP A 183 12.77 -7.93 19.07
C ASP A 183 12.73 -7.48 20.55
N ALA A 184 13.89 -7.52 21.19
CA ALA A 184 14.13 -7.04 22.54
C ALA A 184 15.49 -6.32 22.62
N VAL A 185 15.55 -5.24 23.40
CA VAL A 185 16.71 -4.34 23.46
C VAL A 185 17.24 -4.16 24.88
N TYR A 186 18.56 -3.99 25.00
CA TYR A 186 19.25 -3.56 26.22
C TYR A 186 20.47 -2.71 25.86
N CYS A 187 20.78 -1.71 26.69
CA CYS A 187 21.95 -0.85 26.49
C CYS A 187 22.65 -0.51 27.80
N GLU A 188 23.99 -0.56 27.79
CA GLU A 188 24.84 -0.16 28.92
C GLU A 188 26.00 0.76 28.47
N PRO A 189 26.44 1.73 29.27
CA PRO A 189 27.61 2.55 28.95
C PRO A 189 28.90 1.72 28.93
N ALA A 190 29.65 1.81 27.83
CA ALA A 190 30.85 1.01 27.58
C ALA A 190 32.09 1.89 27.31
N LYS A 191 33.26 1.25 27.28
CA LYS A 191 34.48 1.83 26.69
C LYS A 191 34.63 1.35 25.26
N VAL A 192 34.84 2.27 24.33
CA VAL A 192 35.00 1.97 22.90
C VAL A 192 36.38 2.48 22.48
N GLY A 193 37.33 1.55 22.28
CA GLY A 193 38.75 1.87 22.18
C GLY A 193 39.25 2.59 23.43
N ARG A 194 39.64 3.87 23.29
CA ARG A 194 40.01 4.76 24.40
C ARG A 194 38.88 5.72 24.83
N GLY A 195 37.77 5.74 24.11
CA GLY A 195 36.64 6.64 24.34
C GLY A 195 35.54 6.04 25.24
N LYS A 196 34.52 6.86 25.51
CA LYS A 196 33.22 6.39 25.98
C LYS A 196 32.36 5.98 24.79
N GLY A 197 31.37 5.13 25.05
CA GLY A 197 30.32 4.76 24.13
C GLY A 197 29.30 3.89 24.85
N TRP A 198 28.65 3.00 24.11
CA TRP A 198 27.65 2.07 24.64
C TRP A 198 27.88 0.66 24.09
N ARG A 199 27.43 -0.32 24.85
CA ARG A 199 27.16 -1.66 24.34
C ARG A 199 25.65 -1.77 24.16
N LEU A 200 25.22 -2.12 22.95
CA LEU A 200 23.82 -2.25 22.55
C LEU A 200 23.56 -3.69 22.14
N LEU A 201 22.66 -4.36 22.86
CA LEU A 201 22.18 -5.70 22.53
C LEU A 201 20.83 -5.58 21.85
N VAL A 202 20.71 -6.20 20.68
CA VAL A 202 19.46 -6.41 19.95
C VAL A 202 19.25 -7.92 19.85
N ALA A 203 18.34 -8.46 20.66
CA ALA A 203 17.99 -9.87 20.69
C ALA A 203 16.73 -10.10 19.86
N ILE A 204 16.82 -10.93 18.82
CA ILE A 204 15.72 -11.21 17.88
C ILE A 204 15.22 -12.63 18.07
N ALA A 205 13.91 -12.85 17.98
CA ALA A 205 13.24 -14.15 18.02
C ALA A 205 13.93 -15.19 17.13
N ASP A 206 14.39 -16.32 17.69
CA ASP A 206 15.08 -17.37 16.92
C ASP A 206 14.10 -18.32 16.24
N VAL A 207 13.31 -17.77 15.31
CA VAL A 207 12.36 -18.52 14.46
C VAL A 207 13.06 -19.67 13.72
N SER A 208 14.32 -19.47 13.32
CA SER A 208 15.14 -20.48 12.63
C SER A 208 15.54 -21.70 13.49
N ALA A 209 15.27 -21.67 14.81
CA ALA A 209 15.34 -22.87 15.64
C ALA A 209 14.11 -23.77 15.49
N TYR A 210 12.93 -23.19 15.28
CA TYR A 210 11.66 -23.92 15.20
C TYR A 210 11.24 -24.23 13.76
N VAL A 211 11.50 -23.32 12.82
CA VAL A 211 11.13 -23.46 11.40
C VAL A 211 12.37 -23.92 10.62
N GLN A 212 12.44 -25.23 10.35
CA GLN A 212 13.57 -25.85 9.65
C GLN A 212 13.37 -25.86 8.13
N THR A 213 14.44 -25.69 7.35
CA THR A 213 14.35 -25.60 5.89
C THR A 213 13.71 -26.86 5.28
N GLY A 214 12.63 -26.69 4.52
CA GLY A 214 11.85 -27.77 3.92
C GLY A 214 10.86 -28.46 4.86
N SER A 215 10.64 -27.95 6.09
CA SER A 215 9.53 -28.41 6.94
C SER A 215 8.17 -27.87 6.43
N ALA A 216 7.06 -28.39 6.94
CA ALA A 216 5.73 -27.96 6.48
C ALA A 216 5.46 -26.50 6.89
N ILE A 217 5.92 -26.09 8.08
CA ILE A 217 5.87 -24.68 8.50
C ILE A 217 6.73 -23.80 7.57
N ASP A 218 7.90 -24.27 7.11
CA ASP A 218 8.77 -23.51 6.19
C ASP A 218 8.15 -23.32 4.80
N ILE A 219 7.44 -24.32 4.30
CA ILE A 219 6.74 -24.29 3.00
C ILE A 219 5.59 -23.26 3.06
N ASP A 220 4.73 -23.33 4.07
CA ASP A 220 3.66 -22.36 4.31
C ASP A 220 4.20 -20.93 4.52
N ALA A 221 5.27 -20.80 5.32
CA ALA A 221 5.92 -19.51 5.60
C ALA A 221 6.54 -18.90 4.34
N TYR A 222 7.09 -19.72 3.45
CA TYR A 222 7.60 -19.27 2.16
C TYR A 222 6.47 -18.80 1.21
N ASP A 223 5.37 -19.54 1.06
CA ASP A 223 4.27 -19.14 0.18
C ASP A 223 3.61 -17.80 0.62
N ARG A 224 3.50 -17.60 1.94
CA ARG A 224 3.10 -16.33 2.55
C ARG A 224 4.16 -15.24 2.35
N ALA A 225 5.42 -15.56 2.66
CA ALA A 225 6.63 -14.73 2.72
C ALA A 225 6.59 -13.48 3.65
N THR A 226 5.41 -12.99 4.01
CA THR A 226 5.19 -11.91 4.98
C THR A 226 3.86 -12.12 5.71
N SER A 227 3.75 -11.63 6.94
CA SER A 227 2.44 -11.39 7.56
C SER A 227 1.73 -10.25 6.83
N VAL A 228 0.39 -10.27 6.80
CA VAL A 228 -0.45 -9.18 6.27
C VAL A 228 -1.26 -8.58 7.40
N TYR A 229 -1.09 -7.27 7.64
CA TYR A 229 -1.79 -6.55 8.70
C TYR A 229 -2.94 -5.75 8.08
N PHE A 230 -4.16 -6.18 8.33
CA PHE A 230 -5.38 -5.43 8.02
C PHE A 230 -5.88 -4.71 9.28
N PRO A 231 -6.68 -3.65 9.16
CA PRO A 231 -7.47 -3.14 10.28
C PRO A 231 -8.22 -4.29 10.97
N ARG A 232 -8.06 -4.41 12.30
CA ARG A 232 -8.69 -5.43 13.17
C ARG A 232 -8.28 -6.89 12.95
N ARG A 233 -7.45 -7.26 11.96
CA ARG A 233 -7.02 -8.66 11.72
C ARG A 233 -5.62 -8.78 11.12
N VAL A 234 -4.81 -9.66 11.68
CA VAL A 234 -3.54 -10.09 11.09
C VAL A 234 -3.73 -11.44 10.40
N ILE A 235 -3.09 -11.62 9.24
CA ILE A 235 -2.88 -12.93 8.62
C ILE A 235 -1.39 -13.23 8.79
N PRO A 236 -0.99 -14.04 9.79
CA PRO A 236 0.41 -14.20 10.14
C PRO A 236 1.14 -15.09 9.13
N MET A 237 2.44 -14.86 8.97
CA MET A 237 3.31 -15.74 8.18
C MET A 237 3.46 -17.15 8.78
N LEU A 238 3.38 -17.25 10.11
CA LEU A 238 3.56 -18.46 10.90
C LEU A 238 2.29 -18.78 11.71
N PRO A 239 2.03 -20.05 12.05
CA PRO A 239 0.96 -20.40 12.99
C PRO A 239 1.13 -19.71 14.36
N GLU A 240 0.01 -19.32 14.99
CA GLU A 240 0.01 -18.46 16.20
C GLU A 240 0.80 -19.04 17.38
N LYS A 241 0.85 -20.37 17.51
CA LYS A 241 1.67 -21.06 18.52
C LYS A 241 3.16 -20.76 18.39
N LEU A 242 3.64 -20.43 17.19
CA LEU A 242 4.97 -19.86 16.98
C LEU A 242 4.92 -18.33 17.14
N SER A 243 4.12 -17.63 16.34
CA SER A 243 4.21 -16.16 16.22
C SER A 243 3.94 -15.43 17.52
N ASN A 244 2.95 -15.88 18.30
CA ASN A 244 2.53 -15.26 19.55
C ASN A 244 3.06 -16.04 20.77
N GLY A 245 3.49 -17.30 20.56
CA GLY A 245 3.94 -18.24 21.59
C GLY A 245 5.45 -18.41 21.67
N LEU A 246 5.99 -19.41 20.98
CA LEU A 246 7.39 -19.86 21.09
C LEU A 246 8.44 -18.88 20.55
N CYS A 247 8.09 -18.10 19.53
CA CYS A 247 9.00 -17.15 18.90
C CYS A 247 8.89 -15.75 19.53
N SER A 248 7.66 -15.29 19.83
CA SER A 248 7.44 -14.01 20.51
C SER A 248 8.20 -13.93 21.83
N LEU A 249 8.98 -12.86 21.99
CA LEU A 249 9.84 -12.54 23.13
C LEU A 249 9.05 -12.07 24.38
N ASN A 250 7.98 -12.82 24.67
CA ASN A 250 7.03 -12.59 25.75
C ASN A 250 7.71 -12.30 27.12
N PRO A 251 7.13 -11.41 27.94
CA PRO A 251 7.65 -11.07 29.26
C PRO A 251 7.64 -12.27 30.21
N GLU A 252 8.59 -12.28 31.15
CA GLU A 252 8.70 -13.21 32.27
C GLU A 252 8.78 -14.71 31.88
N VAL A 253 9.18 -15.01 30.64
CA VAL A 253 9.41 -16.37 30.16
C VAL A 253 10.71 -16.49 29.35
N GLU A 254 11.36 -17.64 29.45
CA GLU A 254 12.56 -17.95 28.69
C GLU A 254 12.27 -18.08 27.19
N ARG A 255 13.09 -17.46 26.35
CA ARG A 255 12.96 -17.50 24.89
C ARG A 255 14.31 -17.69 24.20
N LEU A 256 14.26 -18.34 23.04
CA LEU A 256 15.41 -18.51 22.16
C LEU A 256 15.54 -17.29 21.26
N CYS A 257 16.73 -16.70 21.22
CA CYS A 257 17.03 -15.54 20.38
C CYS A 257 18.34 -15.69 19.60
N MET A 258 18.47 -14.89 18.55
CA MET A 258 19.71 -14.57 17.85
C MET A 258 20.06 -13.13 18.20
N VAL A 259 21.25 -12.90 18.75
CA VAL A 259 21.65 -11.59 19.29
C VAL A 259 22.63 -10.92 18.35
N CYS A 260 22.40 -9.64 18.08
CA CYS A 260 23.41 -8.71 17.59
C CYS A 260 23.91 -7.88 18.78
N ASP A 261 25.17 -8.05 19.16
CA ASP A 261 25.82 -7.40 20.30
C ASP A 261 26.86 -6.41 19.77
N MET A 262 26.61 -5.11 19.94
CA MET A 262 27.30 -4.02 19.24
C MET A 262 27.99 -3.06 20.21
N LEU A 263 29.21 -2.61 19.88
CA LEU A 263 29.89 -1.50 20.54
C LEU A 263 29.73 -0.22 19.70
N VAL A 264 28.99 0.77 20.23
CA VAL A 264 28.66 2.03 19.55
C VAL A 264 29.46 3.18 20.19
N ALA A 265 30.22 3.91 19.40
CA ALA A 265 31.02 5.06 19.84
C ALA A 265 30.15 6.28 20.21
N ALA A 266 30.73 7.21 20.98
CA ALA A 266 30.06 8.43 21.47
C ALA A 266 29.46 9.36 20.38
N ASP A 267 29.77 9.14 19.10
CA ASP A 267 29.26 9.91 17.96
C ASP A 267 28.38 9.11 16.99
N GLY A 268 28.10 7.83 17.31
CA GLY A 268 27.17 6.96 16.58
C GLY A 268 27.80 5.92 15.67
N GLU A 269 29.14 5.81 15.62
CA GLU A 269 29.81 4.80 14.79
C GLU A 269 29.86 3.43 15.49
N ILE A 270 29.46 2.37 14.77
CA ILE A 270 29.55 0.99 15.25
C ILE A 270 31.01 0.56 15.10
N TYR A 271 31.70 0.39 16.22
CA TYR A 271 33.13 0.11 16.28
C TYR A 271 33.46 -1.37 16.15
N ALA A 272 32.59 -2.23 16.68
CA ALA A 272 32.66 -3.67 16.59
C ALA A 272 31.27 -4.26 16.85
N TYR A 273 31.00 -5.46 16.34
CA TYR A 273 29.80 -6.21 16.64
C TYR A 273 30.09 -7.72 16.63
N GLN A 274 29.18 -8.52 17.19
CA GLN A 274 29.20 -9.98 17.10
C GLN A 274 27.76 -10.53 17.03
N PHE A 275 27.63 -11.71 16.43
CA PHE A 275 26.37 -12.47 16.39
C PHE A 275 26.49 -13.78 17.18
N TYR A 276 25.48 -14.12 17.96
CA TYR A 276 25.42 -15.43 18.64
C TYR A 276 23.99 -15.86 18.98
N PRO A 277 23.70 -17.19 18.99
CA PRO A 277 22.45 -17.71 19.52
C PRO A 277 22.46 -17.66 21.05
N ALA A 278 21.37 -17.17 21.65
CA ALA A 278 21.22 -17.04 23.10
C ALA A 278 19.88 -17.58 23.59
N VAL A 279 19.76 -17.67 24.92
CA VAL A 279 18.52 -17.79 25.69
C VAL A 279 18.37 -16.50 26.50
N MET A 280 17.20 -15.86 26.44
CA MET A 280 16.91 -14.63 27.17
C MET A 280 15.65 -14.73 28.01
N PHE A 281 15.49 -13.80 28.93
CA PHE A 281 14.28 -13.59 29.73
C PHE A 281 13.87 -12.13 29.58
N SER A 282 12.69 -11.87 29.00
CA SER A 282 12.21 -10.49 28.83
C SER A 282 11.75 -9.94 30.17
N HIS A 283 12.47 -8.95 30.70
CA HIS A 283 12.27 -8.39 32.03
C HIS A 283 11.09 -7.41 32.10
N ALA A 284 10.60 -6.94 30.96
CA ALA A 284 9.36 -6.18 30.83
C ALA A 284 8.94 -6.12 29.35
N ARG A 285 7.63 -6.20 29.12
CA ARG A 285 7.00 -5.65 27.91
C ARG A 285 6.56 -4.22 28.22
N PHE A 286 6.99 -3.29 27.38
CA PHE A 286 6.54 -1.90 27.36
C PHE A 286 5.72 -1.61 26.11
N THR A 287 5.01 -0.47 26.09
CA THR A 287 4.55 0.15 24.85
C THR A 287 5.35 1.39 24.47
N TYR A 288 5.31 1.77 23.18
CA TYR A 288 5.88 3.04 22.70
C TYR A 288 5.29 4.26 23.43
N THR A 289 4.06 4.17 23.95
CA THR A 289 3.41 5.23 24.73
C THR A 289 4.01 5.31 26.14
N GLU A 290 4.17 4.17 26.82
CA GLU A 290 4.82 4.10 28.14
C GLU A 290 6.26 4.65 28.09
N VAL A 291 7.07 4.21 27.12
CA VAL A 291 8.49 4.60 27.03
C VAL A 291 8.64 6.08 26.71
N ALA A 292 7.83 6.64 25.80
CA ALA A 292 7.85 8.08 25.53
C ALA A 292 7.45 8.91 26.76
N ALA A 293 6.49 8.44 27.57
CA ALA A 293 6.12 9.10 28.83
C ALA A 293 7.24 9.01 29.89
N ILE A 294 7.95 7.89 29.97
CA ILE A 294 9.09 7.69 30.89
C ILE A 294 10.28 8.57 30.50
N LEU A 295 10.62 8.65 29.21
CA LEU A 295 11.72 9.49 28.72
C LEU A 295 11.40 10.99 28.84
N GLY A 296 10.16 11.38 28.53
CA GLY A 296 9.69 12.76 28.70
C GLY A 296 9.59 13.21 30.17
N ASN A 297 9.33 12.30 31.10
CA ASN A 297 9.37 12.60 32.54
C ASN A 297 9.84 11.38 33.38
N THR A 298 11.14 11.30 33.61
CA THR A 298 11.81 10.25 34.40
C THR A 298 11.46 10.25 35.90
N ARG A 299 10.64 11.21 36.36
CA ARG A 299 10.07 11.28 37.71
C ARG A 299 8.52 11.24 37.71
N GLY A 300 7.91 11.02 36.55
CA GLY A 300 6.47 10.93 36.36
C GLY A 300 5.86 9.61 36.85
N PRO A 301 4.53 9.46 36.77
CA PRO A 301 3.83 8.27 37.27
C PRO A 301 4.30 6.97 36.61
N GLU A 302 4.52 6.97 35.30
CA GLU A 302 4.97 5.76 34.58
C GLU A 302 6.41 5.38 34.94
N ALA A 303 7.31 6.36 35.07
CA ALA A 303 8.67 6.13 35.56
C ALA A 303 8.67 5.61 37.02
N ALA A 304 7.72 6.07 37.84
CA ALA A 304 7.56 5.58 39.21
C ALA A 304 7.01 4.14 39.30
N LYS A 305 6.30 3.63 38.28
CA LYS A 305 5.90 2.21 38.17
C LYS A 305 7.04 1.29 37.70
N ARG A 306 8.02 1.83 36.95
CA ARG A 306 9.02 1.06 36.18
C ARG A 306 10.47 1.38 36.57
N LYS A 307 10.68 1.90 37.80
CA LYS A 307 11.93 2.50 38.30
C LYS A 307 13.20 1.73 37.91
N ASP A 308 13.20 0.41 38.09
CA ASP A 308 14.37 -0.44 37.93
C ASP A 308 14.87 -0.53 36.47
N ARG A 309 14.03 -0.13 35.50
CA ARG A 309 14.34 -0.05 34.06
C ARG A 309 14.49 1.38 33.52
N VAL A 310 14.20 2.42 34.30
CA VAL A 310 14.29 3.83 33.85
C VAL A 310 15.72 4.19 33.41
N LYS A 311 16.73 3.67 34.11
CA LYS A 311 18.15 3.86 33.75
C LYS A 311 18.49 3.19 32.41
N ASP A 312 17.94 2.02 32.14
CA ASP A 312 18.24 1.23 30.96
C ASP A 312 17.59 1.86 29.71
N LEU A 313 16.37 2.38 29.87
CA LEU A 313 15.69 3.21 28.86
C LEU A 313 16.46 4.52 28.58
N LEU A 314 17.09 5.14 29.58
CA LEU A 314 17.95 6.31 29.37
C LEU A 314 19.23 5.97 28.60
N ASN A 315 19.89 4.84 28.89
CA ASN A 315 21.03 4.37 28.09
C ASN A 315 20.63 4.15 26.63
N LEU A 316 19.46 3.53 26.40
CA LEU A 316 18.89 3.32 25.05
C LEU A 316 18.60 4.65 24.34
N ALA A 317 18.03 5.64 25.03
CA ALA A 317 17.78 6.96 24.47
C ALA A 317 19.08 7.72 24.12
N ASP A 318 20.16 7.52 24.88
CA ASP A 318 21.44 8.18 24.62
C ASP A 318 22.21 7.54 23.45
N VAL A 319 22.21 6.21 23.31
CA VAL A 319 22.76 5.57 22.10
C VAL A 319 21.92 5.87 20.86
N TYR A 320 20.59 5.98 20.97
CA TYR A 320 19.71 6.45 19.90
C TYR A 320 20.11 7.84 19.39
N LYS A 321 20.36 8.81 20.29
CA LYS A 321 20.81 10.16 19.89
C LYS A 321 22.16 10.14 19.17
N ALA A 322 23.05 9.22 19.52
CA ALA A 322 24.32 9.02 18.82
C ALA A 322 24.11 8.41 17.41
N LEU A 323 23.32 7.34 17.29
CA LEU A 323 22.97 6.72 16.01
C LEU A 323 22.27 7.70 15.05
N LEU A 324 21.30 8.48 15.56
CA LEU A 324 20.60 9.51 14.80
C LEU A 324 21.54 10.62 14.29
N LYS A 325 22.53 11.01 15.11
CA LYS A 325 23.59 11.95 14.68
C LYS A 325 24.42 11.37 13.52
N GLN A 326 24.74 10.07 13.56
CA GLN A 326 25.41 9.39 12.45
C GLN A 326 24.50 9.28 11.21
N ARG A 327 23.20 8.99 11.37
CA ARG A 327 22.20 9.02 10.28
C ARG A 327 22.17 10.40 9.58
N GLY A 328 22.23 11.47 10.36
CA GLY A 328 22.43 12.84 9.86
C GLY A 328 23.74 13.02 9.09
N LYS A 329 24.89 12.58 9.63
CA LYS A 329 26.20 12.66 8.92
C LYS A 329 26.18 11.95 7.57
N ARG A 330 25.52 10.78 7.47
CA ARG A 330 25.43 10.00 6.21
C ARG A 330 24.56 10.67 5.13
N GLY A 331 23.74 11.65 5.51
CA GLY A 331 22.74 12.23 4.61
C GLY A 331 21.62 11.25 4.25
N ALA A 332 21.27 10.34 5.17
CA ALA A 332 20.08 9.52 5.02
C ALA A 332 18.84 10.41 4.92
N VAL A 333 17.83 9.98 4.15
CA VAL A 333 16.66 10.82 3.87
C VAL A 333 15.54 10.46 4.84
N ASP A 334 15.00 11.47 5.54
CA ASP A 334 13.87 11.30 6.47
C ASP A 334 12.77 12.28 6.06
N PHE A 335 11.70 11.75 5.46
CA PHE A 335 10.50 12.50 5.10
C PHE A 335 9.36 12.10 6.04
N GLU A 336 8.79 13.05 6.77
CA GLU A 336 7.66 12.77 7.65
C GLU A 336 6.37 12.62 6.82
N THR A 337 5.89 11.39 6.70
CA THR A 337 4.61 11.04 6.07
C THR A 337 3.56 10.69 7.12
N THR A 338 2.41 11.36 7.09
CA THR A 338 1.30 11.09 8.02
C THR A 338 0.54 9.82 7.64
N GLU A 339 0.89 8.69 8.27
CA GLU A 339 0.05 7.49 8.25
C GLU A 339 -1.26 7.70 9.02
N THR A 340 -2.31 6.94 8.67
CA THR A 340 -3.62 6.99 9.34
C THR A 340 -3.97 5.68 10.02
N GLN A 341 -4.42 5.75 11.27
CA GLN A 341 -5.02 4.62 11.98
C GLN A 341 -6.55 4.77 11.98
N ILE A 342 -7.24 3.69 11.61
CA ILE A 342 -8.69 3.58 11.71
C ILE A 342 -9.00 3.02 13.11
N ILE A 343 -9.79 3.74 13.90
CA ILE A 343 -10.27 3.31 15.21
C ILE A 343 -11.72 2.86 15.07
N CYS A 344 -12.04 1.68 15.60
CA CYS A 344 -13.38 1.12 15.57
C CYS A 344 -13.96 0.91 16.97
N ASP A 345 -15.29 0.89 17.06
CA ASP A 345 -16.03 0.46 18.26
C ASP A 345 -16.05 -1.08 18.42
N ASP A 346 -16.60 -1.56 19.53
CA ASP A 346 -16.75 -3.00 19.83
C ASP A 346 -17.64 -3.73 18.78
N ALA A 347 -18.55 -3.00 18.12
CA ALA A 347 -19.38 -3.53 17.04
C ALA A 347 -18.64 -3.55 15.67
N GLY A 348 -17.42 -3.02 15.61
CA GLY A 348 -16.58 -2.96 14.42
C GLY A 348 -16.84 -1.79 13.48
N ARG A 349 -17.68 -0.83 13.88
CA ARG A 349 -17.94 0.41 13.12
C ARG A 349 -16.78 1.37 13.31
N ILE A 350 -16.49 2.19 12.30
CA ILE A 350 -15.41 3.17 12.36
C ILE A 350 -15.88 4.34 13.24
N GLU A 351 -15.21 4.55 14.37
CA GLU A 351 -15.48 5.67 15.27
C GLU A 351 -14.79 6.95 14.74
N LYS A 352 -13.53 6.81 14.30
CA LYS A 352 -12.70 7.91 13.81
C LYS A 352 -11.47 7.42 13.04
N ILE A 353 -10.91 8.30 12.22
CA ILE A 353 -9.63 8.10 11.53
C ILE A 353 -8.65 9.15 12.07
N VAL A 354 -7.51 8.71 12.61
CA VAL A 354 -6.55 9.57 13.30
C VAL A 354 -5.14 9.44 12.70
N PRO A 355 -4.29 10.48 12.76
CA PRO A 355 -2.90 10.38 12.32
C PRO A 355 -2.09 9.55 13.32
N ARG A 356 -1.19 8.70 12.83
CA ARG A 356 -0.21 7.98 13.68
C ARG A 356 0.94 8.90 14.10
N THR A 357 1.32 8.85 15.37
CA THR A 357 2.33 9.73 15.96
C THR A 357 3.67 9.01 16.23
N ARG A 358 4.65 9.15 15.32
CA ARG A 358 6.03 8.62 15.45
C ARG A 358 6.84 9.36 16.53
N ASN A 359 6.61 8.97 17.79
CA ASN A 359 7.24 9.54 18.99
C ASN A 359 8.71 9.08 19.16
N GLU A 360 9.40 9.56 20.21
CA GLU A 360 10.82 9.23 20.46
C GLU A 360 11.08 7.73 20.65
N ALA A 361 10.17 6.98 21.29
CA ALA A 361 10.32 5.54 21.52
C ALA A 361 10.29 4.73 20.20
N HIS A 362 9.47 5.14 19.23
CA HIS A 362 9.47 4.56 17.89
C HIS A 362 10.83 4.79 17.20
N ARG A 363 11.35 6.03 17.25
CA ARG A 363 12.63 6.41 16.63
C ARG A 363 13.83 5.71 17.29
N LEU A 364 13.76 5.47 18.60
CA LEU A 364 14.75 4.72 19.38
C LEU A 364 14.85 3.26 18.92
N ILE A 365 13.72 2.55 18.81
CA ILE A 365 13.69 1.18 18.29
C ILE A 365 14.10 1.16 16.81
N GLU A 366 13.64 2.11 15.99
CA GLU A 366 14.01 2.22 14.57
C GLU A 366 15.53 2.27 14.38
N GLU A 367 16.26 3.17 15.07
CA GLU A 367 17.72 3.25 14.95
C GLU A 367 18.44 1.99 15.49
N ALA A 368 17.94 1.37 16.56
CA ALA A 368 18.52 0.13 17.09
C ALA A 368 18.37 -1.04 16.11
N MET A 369 17.20 -1.16 15.46
CA MET A 369 16.96 -2.17 14.42
C MET A 369 17.75 -1.87 13.14
N LEU A 370 17.87 -0.60 12.74
CA LEU A 370 18.73 -0.20 11.61
C LEU A 370 20.19 -0.58 11.86
N ALA A 371 20.72 -0.38 13.06
CA ALA A 371 22.08 -0.78 13.43
C ALA A 371 22.29 -2.31 13.28
N ALA A 372 21.42 -3.12 13.88
CA ALA A 372 21.51 -4.59 13.79
C ALA A 372 21.32 -5.12 12.34
N ASN A 373 20.46 -4.47 11.55
CA ASN A 373 20.24 -4.79 10.14
C ASN A 373 21.46 -4.48 9.26
N VAL A 374 22.23 -3.43 9.57
CA VAL A 374 23.49 -3.11 8.88
C VAL A 374 24.59 -4.10 9.26
N CYS A 375 24.79 -4.37 10.55
CA CYS A 375 25.72 -5.41 11.01
C CYS A 375 25.42 -6.78 10.38
N SER A 376 24.13 -7.11 10.19
CA SER A 376 23.71 -8.36 9.53
C SER A 376 24.09 -8.41 8.05
N ALA A 377 23.99 -7.28 7.34
CA ALA A 377 24.37 -7.18 5.93
C ALA A 377 25.89 -7.28 5.74
N ASP A 378 26.64 -6.64 6.64
CA ASP A 378 28.11 -6.65 6.68
C ASP A 378 28.64 -8.06 6.98
N PHE A 379 28.12 -8.73 8.02
CA PHE A 379 28.52 -10.09 8.41
C PHE A 379 28.32 -11.12 7.30
N ILE A 380 27.24 -10.98 6.51
CA ILE A 380 26.96 -11.83 5.34
C ILE A 380 27.97 -11.56 4.21
N ALA A 381 28.35 -10.30 4.00
CA ALA A 381 29.34 -9.91 3.00
C ALA A 381 30.76 -10.36 3.38
N GLU A 382 31.19 -10.18 4.63
CA GLU A 382 32.48 -10.69 5.14
C GLU A 382 32.55 -12.22 5.06
N GLY A 383 31.48 -12.90 5.47
CA GLY A 383 31.33 -14.36 5.35
C GLY A 383 31.26 -14.87 3.91
N LYS A 384 31.19 -13.98 2.91
CA LYS A 384 31.11 -14.28 1.45
C LYS A 384 30.00 -15.28 1.14
N HIS A 385 28.90 -15.16 1.87
CA HIS A 385 27.78 -16.08 1.80
C HIS A 385 26.65 -15.45 0.97
N PRO A 386 26.05 -16.18 0.01
CA PRO A 386 24.81 -15.75 -0.62
C PRO A 386 23.70 -15.58 0.43
N GLY A 387 23.02 -14.44 0.40
CA GLY A 387 21.90 -14.09 1.28
C GLY A 387 21.07 -13.00 0.61
N LEU A 388 19.89 -12.69 1.14
CA LEU A 388 19.11 -11.55 0.64
C LEU A 388 19.62 -10.25 1.26
N PHE A 389 19.76 -9.21 0.42
CA PHE A 389 19.88 -7.82 0.82
C PHE A 389 18.56 -7.10 0.56
N ARG A 390 18.28 -6.06 1.35
CA ARG A 390 17.17 -5.13 1.13
C ARG A 390 17.73 -3.92 0.40
N VAL A 391 17.62 -3.94 -0.92
CA VAL A 391 18.20 -2.93 -1.82
C VAL A 391 17.18 -1.86 -2.16
N HIS A 392 17.62 -0.61 -2.21
CA HIS A 392 16.86 0.53 -2.73
C HIS A 392 17.78 1.29 -3.67
N GLU A 393 17.54 1.17 -4.98
CA GLU A 393 18.31 1.84 -6.04
C GLU A 393 17.89 3.31 -6.20
N GLY A 394 18.81 4.15 -6.69
CA GLY A 394 18.58 5.59 -6.86
C GLY A 394 17.62 5.94 -8.00
N PRO A 395 17.16 7.20 -8.10
CA PRO A 395 16.24 7.65 -9.15
C PRO A 395 16.67 7.30 -10.58
N THR A 396 15.74 6.76 -11.38
CA THR A 396 15.98 6.44 -12.80
C THR A 396 16.28 7.70 -13.63
N PRO A 397 16.94 7.60 -14.80
CA PRO A 397 17.27 8.78 -15.62
C PRO A 397 16.07 9.68 -15.93
N GLU A 398 14.91 9.08 -16.22
CA GLU A 398 13.66 9.80 -16.50
C GLU A 398 13.16 10.54 -15.24
N LYS A 399 13.19 9.87 -14.08
CA LYS A 399 12.80 10.47 -12.80
C LYS A 399 13.75 11.60 -12.38
N LYS A 400 15.05 11.50 -12.70
CA LYS A 400 16.04 12.57 -12.45
C LYS A 400 15.73 13.82 -13.26
N GLU A 401 15.47 13.68 -14.57
CA GLU A 401 15.12 14.83 -15.41
C GLU A 401 13.79 15.47 -15.03
N ILE A 402 12.77 14.68 -14.67
CA ILE A 402 11.49 15.20 -14.15
C ILE A 402 11.71 16.00 -12.85
N LEU A 403 12.50 15.48 -11.90
CA LEU A 403 12.80 16.17 -10.64
C LEU A 403 13.60 17.48 -10.89
N ARG A 404 14.62 17.44 -11.76
CA ARG A 404 15.40 18.63 -12.16
C ARG A 404 14.53 19.71 -12.78
N GLY A 405 13.65 19.33 -13.71
CA GLY A 405 12.69 20.23 -14.33
C GLY A 405 11.73 20.85 -13.31
N TYR A 406 11.20 20.03 -12.40
CA TYR A 406 10.30 20.45 -11.32
C TYR A 406 10.96 21.45 -10.34
N LEU A 407 12.13 21.11 -9.79
CA LEU A 407 12.87 21.98 -8.85
C LEU A 407 13.19 23.34 -9.47
N LYS A 408 13.63 23.35 -10.74
CA LYS A 408 13.86 24.57 -11.52
C LYS A 408 12.57 25.37 -11.76
N ALA A 409 11.45 24.70 -12.05
CA ALA A 409 10.15 25.35 -12.27
C ALA A 409 9.56 25.99 -11.00
N MET A 410 9.94 25.51 -9.82
CA MET A 410 9.59 26.04 -8.49
C MET A 410 10.61 27.05 -7.93
N GLY A 411 11.67 27.38 -8.69
CA GLY A 411 12.70 28.32 -8.24
C GLY A 411 13.47 27.82 -7.01
N VAL A 412 13.67 26.50 -6.89
CA VAL A 412 14.59 25.94 -5.91
C VAL A 412 16.02 26.10 -6.47
N GLY A 413 16.89 26.78 -5.71
CA GLY A 413 18.27 27.05 -6.14
C GLY A 413 19.21 25.83 -6.10
N LEU A 414 18.75 24.73 -5.51
CA LEU A 414 19.43 23.44 -5.46
C LEU A 414 18.87 22.47 -6.51
N SER A 415 19.72 21.56 -6.99
CA SER A 415 19.40 20.52 -7.97
C SER A 415 20.20 19.26 -7.65
N ILE A 416 19.88 18.16 -8.33
CA ILE A 416 20.55 16.85 -8.17
C ILE A 416 21.57 16.58 -9.29
N THR A 417 22.70 15.98 -8.91
CA THR A 417 23.76 15.56 -9.86
C THR A 417 23.34 14.33 -10.70
N ASP A 418 24.16 13.93 -11.68
CA ASP A 418 23.82 12.81 -12.59
C ASP A 418 23.84 11.45 -11.90
N ASP A 419 24.64 11.31 -10.84
CA ASP A 419 24.63 10.17 -9.92
C ASP A 419 24.40 10.70 -8.49
N PRO A 420 23.15 11.08 -8.16
CA PRO A 420 22.86 11.90 -7.00
C PRO A 420 22.96 11.09 -5.71
N ARG A 421 23.60 11.65 -4.69
CA ARG A 421 23.71 11.00 -3.38
C ARG A 421 22.50 11.33 -2.50
N PRO A 422 22.13 10.46 -1.53
CA PRO A 422 21.03 10.72 -0.59
C PRO A 422 21.14 12.07 0.15
N GLY A 423 22.35 12.51 0.47
CA GLY A 423 22.60 13.83 1.08
C GLY A 423 22.18 15.02 0.21
N GLU A 424 22.13 14.89 -1.13
CA GLU A 424 21.59 15.95 -2.00
C GLU A 424 20.06 16.06 -1.83
N PHE A 425 19.36 14.93 -1.68
CA PHE A 425 17.93 14.89 -1.41
C PHE A 425 17.61 15.51 -0.04
N GLN A 426 18.38 15.16 1.00
CA GLN A 426 18.20 15.72 2.33
C GLN A 426 18.54 17.23 2.38
N ALA A 427 19.57 17.67 1.64
CA ALA A 427 19.91 19.09 1.54
C ALA A 427 18.80 19.90 0.84
N ILE A 428 18.19 19.38 -0.22
CA ILE A 428 17.01 20.00 -0.85
C ILE A 428 15.82 20.02 0.11
N ALA A 429 15.57 18.93 0.84
CA ALA A 429 14.46 18.84 1.79
C ALA A 429 14.56 19.89 2.90
N GLU A 430 15.71 20.01 3.58
CA GLU A 430 15.91 20.98 4.66
C GLU A 430 15.93 22.42 4.13
N ALA A 431 16.59 22.69 2.99
CA ALA A 431 16.63 24.03 2.38
C ALA A 431 15.28 24.51 1.81
N THR A 432 14.26 23.64 1.75
CA THR A 432 12.90 23.98 1.28
C THR A 432 11.82 23.87 2.36
N LYS A 433 12.17 23.38 3.55
CA LYS A 433 11.29 23.08 4.70
C LYS A 433 10.39 24.24 5.14
N GLU A 434 10.94 25.45 5.22
CA GLU A 434 10.21 26.66 5.66
C GLU A 434 9.43 27.34 4.50
N ARG A 435 9.37 26.75 3.31
CA ARG A 435 8.64 27.31 2.17
C ARG A 435 7.16 26.90 2.18
N PRO A 436 6.23 27.74 1.68
CA PRO A 436 4.82 27.36 1.51
C PRO A 436 4.58 26.13 0.60
N ASP A 437 5.53 25.78 -0.26
CA ASP A 437 5.51 24.62 -1.16
C ASP A 437 6.40 23.44 -0.70
N ALA A 438 6.89 23.45 0.56
CA ALA A 438 7.75 22.40 1.12
C ALA A 438 7.19 20.99 0.92
N GLN A 439 5.93 20.78 1.33
CA GLN A 439 5.22 19.50 1.19
C GLN A 439 5.14 19.03 -0.28
N GLN A 440 5.03 19.97 -1.22
CA GLN A 440 5.00 19.68 -2.66
C GLN A 440 6.36 19.17 -3.14
N ILE A 441 7.44 19.85 -2.72
CA ILE A 441 8.82 19.51 -3.06
C ILE A 441 9.21 18.16 -2.44
N HIS A 442 8.92 17.94 -1.16
CA HIS A 442 9.17 16.66 -0.46
C HIS A 442 8.42 15.50 -1.11
N THR A 443 7.15 15.72 -1.50
CA THR A 443 6.36 14.72 -2.25
C THR A 443 7.00 14.37 -3.60
N MET A 444 7.57 15.34 -4.32
CA MET A 444 8.25 15.10 -5.60
C MET A 444 9.62 14.42 -5.43
N LEU A 445 10.36 14.73 -4.36
CA LEU A 445 11.57 13.99 -3.98
C LEU A 445 11.24 12.52 -3.72
N LEU A 446 10.25 12.23 -2.86
CA LEU A 446 9.74 10.87 -2.61
C LEU A 446 9.33 10.14 -3.90
N ARG A 447 8.50 10.76 -4.75
CA ARG A 447 8.02 10.14 -6.00
C ARG A 447 9.14 9.86 -7.01
N SER A 448 10.28 10.55 -6.91
CA SER A 448 11.45 10.32 -7.78
C SER A 448 12.30 9.10 -7.38
N MET A 449 12.18 8.60 -6.15
CA MET A 449 12.87 7.38 -5.68
C MET A 449 12.32 6.09 -6.33
N GLN A 450 13.02 4.96 -6.16
CA GLN A 450 12.52 3.64 -6.56
C GLN A 450 11.83 2.92 -5.38
N GLN A 451 11.21 1.76 -5.66
CA GLN A 451 10.74 0.86 -4.61
C GLN A 451 11.90 -0.03 -4.15
N ALA A 452 12.04 -0.22 -2.84
CA ALA A 452 12.99 -1.18 -2.28
C ALA A 452 12.55 -2.63 -2.57
N ILE A 453 13.52 -3.54 -2.71
CA ILE A 453 13.31 -4.95 -3.06
C ILE A 453 14.28 -5.88 -2.32
N TYR A 454 13.95 -7.17 -2.26
CA TYR A 454 14.86 -8.22 -1.81
C TYR A 454 15.62 -8.83 -3.00
N THR A 455 16.94 -8.96 -2.88
CA THR A 455 17.83 -9.44 -3.95
C THR A 455 19.16 -9.94 -3.37
N PRO A 456 19.81 -10.97 -3.93
CA PRO A 456 21.15 -11.40 -3.48
C PRO A 456 22.30 -10.53 -4.00
N ILE A 457 22.01 -9.62 -4.93
CA ILE A 457 22.97 -8.61 -5.39
C ILE A 457 22.78 -7.39 -4.51
N ASN A 458 23.81 -7.01 -3.75
CA ASN A 458 23.82 -5.76 -3.00
C ASN A 458 24.10 -4.58 -3.96
N SER A 459 23.18 -3.61 -3.99
CA SER A 459 23.35 -2.30 -4.66
C SER A 459 23.20 -1.13 -3.67
N GLY A 460 23.29 -1.38 -2.36
CA GLY A 460 23.04 -0.40 -1.30
C GLY A 460 21.56 -0.07 -1.08
N HIS A 461 21.29 0.86 -0.16
CA HIS A 461 19.95 1.32 0.16
C HIS A 461 19.87 2.86 0.22
N PHE A 462 19.52 3.46 -0.93
CA PHE A 462 19.52 4.90 -1.20
C PHE A 462 18.88 5.72 -0.07
N GLY A 463 17.60 5.50 0.23
CA GLY A 463 16.87 6.29 1.23
C GLY A 463 17.46 6.28 2.64
N LEU A 464 18.25 5.27 3.01
CA LEU A 464 18.88 5.15 4.34
C LEU A 464 20.37 5.53 4.35
N ALA A 465 20.94 5.84 3.18
CA ALA A 465 22.38 6.07 2.99
C ALA A 465 23.25 4.95 3.62
N TYR A 466 23.02 3.70 3.20
CA TYR A 466 23.86 2.55 3.55
C TYR A 466 24.39 1.84 2.30
N GLU A 467 25.66 1.42 2.34
CA GLU A 467 26.31 0.66 1.25
C GLU A 467 25.87 -0.82 1.22
N ALA A 468 25.50 -1.38 2.37
CA ALA A 468 24.88 -2.69 2.51
C ALA A 468 23.76 -2.62 3.56
N TYR A 469 22.63 -3.27 3.29
CA TYR A 469 21.49 -3.31 4.20
C TYR A 469 20.68 -4.60 3.96
N THR A 470 20.18 -5.22 5.03
CA THR A 470 19.26 -6.36 4.96
C THR A 470 18.26 -6.31 6.11
N HIS A 471 17.23 -7.15 6.06
CA HIS A 471 16.30 -7.31 7.16
C HIS A 471 16.65 -8.59 7.94
N PHE A 472 16.95 -8.41 9.22
CA PHE A 472 17.28 -9.44 10.21
C PHE A 472 16.30 -9.43 11.39
N THR A 473 15.71 -8.27 11.69
CA THR A 473 15.03 -7.97 12.96
C THR A 473 13.55 -8.32 13.02
N SER A 474 12.97 -9.03 12.04
CA SER A 474 11.56 -9.44 12.12
C SER A 474 11.20 -10.80 11.50
N PRO A 475 11.87 -11.90 11.89
CA PRO A 475 11.68 -13.23 11.32
C PRO A 475 10.34 -13.90 11.63
N ILE A 476 9.55 -13.41 12.60
CA ILE A 476 8.20 -13.94 12.86
C ILE A 476 7.25 -13.61 11.70
N ARG A 477 7.48 -12.45 11.06
CA ARG A 477 6.57 -11.84 10.08
C ARG A 477 7.19 -11.54 8.72
N ARG A 478 8.49 -11.81 8.51
CA ARG A 478 9.19 -11.67 7.23
C ARG A 478 10.09 -12.89 6.94
N TYR A 479 9.86 -13.57 5.82
CA TYR A 479 10.66 -14.72 5.40
C TYR A 479 12.11 -14.38 4.99
N PRO A 480 12.41 -13.19 4.40
CA PRO A 480 13.79 -12.76 4.19
C PRO A 480 14.64 -12.79 5.46
N ASP A 481 14.11 -12.31 6.59
CA ASP A 481 14.77 -12.31 7.89
C ASP A 481 15.04 -13.74 8.39
N LEU A 482 14.09 -14.66 8.21
CA LEU A 482 14.28 -16.09 8.51
C LEU A 482 15.41 -16.71 7.66
N LEU A 483 15.56 -16.32 6.40
CA LEU A 483 16.70 -16.72 5.56
C LEU A 483 18.02 -16.10 6.03
N VAL A 484 18.00 -14.82 6.44
CA VAL A 484 19.18 -14.12 7.01
C VAL A 484 19.65 -14.80 8.30
N HIS A 485 18.74 -15.17 9.21
CA HIS A 485 19.06 -15.95 10.42
C HIS A 485 19.72 -17.30 10.08
N ARG A 486 19.22 -18.03 9.07
CA ARG A 486 19.82 -19.29 8.61
C ARG A 486 21.23 -19.11 8.04
N VAL A 487 21.48 -18.03 7.30
CA VAL A 487 22.81 -17.68 6.78
C VAL A 487 23.77 -17.30 7.90
N ILE A 488 23.36 -16.43 8.84
CA ILE A 488 24.17 -16.03 10.01
C ILE A 488 24.57 -17.28 10.82
N LYS A 489 23.63 -18.19 11.09
CA LYS A 489 23.90 -19.46 11.77
C LYS A 489 24.89 -20.36 11.02
N ALA A 490 24.82 -20.43 9.69
CA ALA A 490 25.76 -21.21 8.90
C ALA A 490 27.17 -20.62 8.97
N ILE A 491 27.32 -19.29 8.85
CA ILE A 491 28.61 -18.58 8.99
C ILE A 491 29.21 -18.84 10.38
N LEU A 492 28.43 -18.68 11.46
CA LEU A 492 28.86 -18.98 12.84
C LEU A 492 29.25 -20.45 13.02
N GLY A 493 28.50 -21.38 12.43
CA GLY A 493 28.80 -22.81 12.41
C GLY A 493 29.92 -23.22 11.45
N LYS A 494 30.53 -22.28 10.70
CA LYS A 494 31.53 -22.52 9.64
C LYS A 494 31.05 -23.49 8.55
N THR A 495 29.74 -23.49 8.27
CA THR A 495 29.09 -24.23 7.17
C THR A 495 28.56 -23.26 6.11
N ARG A 496 27.97 -23.80 5.04
CA ARG A 496 27.29 -23.01 4.00
C ARG A 496 25.83 -23.40 3.93
N TYR A 497 24.93 -22.46 4.19
CA TYR A 497 23.49 -22.65 4.04
C TYR A 497 23.13 -22.76 2.55
N GLN A 498 22.68 -23.94 2.13
CA GLN A 498 22.19 -24.17 0.77
C GLN A 498 20.68 -23.92 0.75
N LEU A 499 20.26 -22.80 0.15
CA LEU A 499 18.86 -22.56 -0.15
C LEU A 499 18.42 -23.57 -1.24
N PRO A 500 17.42 -24.45 -0.98
CA PRO A 500 16.90 -25.35 -2.01
C PRO A 500 16.26 -24.56 -3.16
N MET A 501 16.07 -25.22 -4.31
CA MET A 501 15.29 -24.65 -5.41
C MET A 501 13.80 -24.62 -5.05
N LEU A 502 13.40 -23.58 -4.32
CA LEU A 502 12.01 -23.29 -3.98
C LEU A 502 11.23 -22.88 -5.25
N PRO A 503 9.93 -23.22 -5.36
CA PRO A 503 9.11 -22.85 -6.51
C PRO A 503 8.90 -21.32 -6.55
N THR A 504 8.89 -20.72 -7.73
CA THR A 504 8.43 -19.33 -7.89
C THR A 504 7.03 -19.32 -8.49
N PRO A 505 5.96 -19.08 -7.70
CA PRO A 505 4.61 -18.93 -8.23
C PRO A 505 4.39 -17.57 -8.90
N GLY A 506 3.46 -17.53 -9.86
CA GLY A 506 2.87 -16.29 -10.40
C GLY A 506 3.88 -15.23 -10.89
N GLU A 507 3.69 -13.98 -10.48
CA GLU A 507 4.52 -12.86 -10.93
C GLU A 507 6.02 -13.00 -10.65
N ALA A 508 6.40 -13.74 -9.59
CA ALA A 508 7.80 -13.97 -9.27
C ALA A 508 8.50 -14.77 -10.37
N HIS A 509 7.79 -15.75 -10.96
CA HIS A 509 8.27 -16.52 -12.11
C HIS A 509 8.50 -15.63 -13.33
N ALA A 510 7.52 -14.79 -13.68
CA ALA A 510 7.63 -13.87 -14.82
C ALA A 510 8.77 -12.85 -14.63
N LYS A 511 8.96 -12.33 -13.41
CA LYS A 511 10.06 -11.39 -13.10
C LYS A 511 11.43 -12.08 -13.08
N LEU A 512 11.50 -13.37 -12.72
CA LEU A 512 12.71 -14.19 -12.81
C LEU A 512 13.07 -14.46 -14.27
N ALA A 513 12.10 -14.88 -15.08
CA ALA A 513 12.25 -15.07 -16.52
C ALA A 513 12.71 -13.76 -17.21
N LYS A 514 12.12 -12.61 -16.87
CA LYS A 514 12.54 -11.29 -17.35
C LYS A 514 14.00 -10.97 -16.99
N ARG A 515 14.42 -11.20 -15.73
CA ARG A 515 15.83 -10.99 -15.32
C ARG A 515 16.79 -11.90 -16.10
N LEU A 516 16.46 -13.18 -16.27
CA LEU A 516 17.27 -14.13 -17.03
C LEU A 516 17.35 -13.75 -18.51
N ALA A 517 16.23 -13.40 -19.15
CA ALA A 517 16.22 -12.92 -20.54
C ALA A 517 17.04 -11.63 -20.73
N SER A 518 17.00 -10.70 -19.76
CA SER A 518 17.76 -9.45 -19.86
C SER A 518 19.28 -9.65 -19.89
N ARG A 519 19.79 -10.72 -19.25
CA ARG A 519 21.21 -11.13 -19.27
C ARG A 519 21.66 -11.79 -20.58
N VAL A 520 20.74 -12.09 -21.51
CA VAL A 520 21.01 -12.78 -22.79
C VAL A 520 21.07 -11.82 -23.99
N LYS A 521 20.80 -10.51 -23.80
CA LYS A 521 20.95 -9.52 -24.89
C LYS A 521 22.41 -9.43 -25.35
N ALA A 522 22.61 -9.59 -26.66
CA ALA A 522 23.93 -9.53 -27.28
C ALA A 522 24.59 -8.14 -27.12
N PRO A 523 25.90 -8.07 -26.81
CA PRO A 523 26.58 -6.80 -26.54
C PRO A 523 26.89 -6.04 -27.84
N THR A 524 26.50 -4.77 -27.90
CA THR A 524 26.80 -3.87 -29.04
C THR A 524 28.07 -3.03 -28.87
N THR A 525 28.71 -3.03 -27.70
CA THR A 525 29.96 -2.26 -27.47
C THR A 525 30.89 -2.89 -26.42
N LYS A 526 31.99 -3.49 -26.92
CA LYS A 526 33.24 -3.93 -26.23
C LYS A 526 33.12 -4.85 -24.98
N PRO A 527 34.06 -5.81 -24.79
CA PRO A 527 33.94 -6.81 -23.74
C PRO A 527 34.33 -6.27 -22.36
N GLN A 528 33.36 -6.18 -21.45
CA GLN A 528 33.63 -6.46 -20.04
C GLN A 528 33.74 -8.00 -19.84
N LYS A 529 34.30 -8.43 -18.70
CA LYS A 529 34.61 -9.84 -18.43
C LYS A 529 33.40 -10.74 -18.67
N ALA A 530 33.62 -11.90 -19.31
CA ALA A 530 32.57 -12.84 -19.66
C ALA A 530 31.68 -13.16 -18.45
N THR A 531 30.38 -12.91 -18.59
CA THR A 531 29.36 -13.19 -17.58
C THR A 531 29.19 -14.69 -17.44
N VAL A 532 29.89 -15.27 -16.46
CA VAL A 532 29.68 -16.65 -16.03
C VAL A 532 28.19 -16.83 -15.72
N ALA A 533 27.58 -17.87 -16.30
CA ALA A 533 26.16 -18.13 -16.09
C ALA A 533 25.86 -18.28 -14.58
N PRO A 534 24.78 -17.66 -14.06
CA PRO A 534 24.47 -17.71 -12.64
C PRO A 534 24.31 -19.15 -12.16
N THR A 535 24.97 -19.50 -11.05
CA THR A 535 24.90 -20.85 -10.48
C THR A 535 23.48 -21.16 -10.00
N LYS A 536 23.13 -22.44 -9.88
CA LYS A 536 21.81 -22.86 -9.35
C LYS A 536 21.51 -22.24 -7.97
N GLU A 537 22.54 -22.04 -7.16
CA GLU A 537 22.47 -21.34 -5.87
C GLU A 537 22.07 -19.86 -6.05
N VAL A 538 22.77 -19.10 -6.90
CA VAL A 538 22.40 -17.69 -7.20
C VAL A 538 20.98 -17.59 -7.75
N LEU A 539 20.58 -18.53 -8.63
CA LEU A 539 19.22 -18.59 -9.17
C LEU A 539 18.16 -18.82 -8.09
N ALA A 540 18.41 -19.69 -7.11
CA ALA A 540 17.49 -19.91 -5.98
C ALA A 540 17.33 -18.65 -5.11
N TRP A 541 18.42 -17.91 -4.87
CA TRP A 541 18.36 -16.66 -4.12
C TRP A 541 17.68 -15.51 -4.91
N GLU A 542 17.91 -15.41 -6.22
CA GLU A 542 17.19 -14.45 -7.07
C GLU A 542 15.68 -14.77 -7.13
N ALA A 543 15.32 -16.06 -7.19
CA ALA A 543 13.95 -16.54 -7.13
C ALA A 543 13.28 -16.18 -5.79
N ALA A 544 13.92 -16.49 -4.66
CA ALA A 544 13.39 -16.16 -3.33
C ALA A 544 13.25 -14.65 -3.10
N GLY A 545 14.23 -13.84 -3.53
CA GLY A 545 14.16 -12.38 -3.43
C GLY A 545 13.00 -11.78 -4.23
N LEU A 546 12.77 -12.28 -5.45
CA LEU A 546 11.63 -11.87 -6.28
C LEU A 546 10.27 -12.29 -5.69
N HIS A 547 10.18 -13.49 -5.13
CA HIS A 547 8.99 -14.01 -4.45
C HIS A 547 8.63 -13.18 -3.21
N CYS A 548 9.57 -12.97 -2.30
CA CYS A 548 9.36 -12.14 -1.11
C CYS A 548 8.96 -10.71 -1.48
N SER A 549 9.62 -10.11 -2.49
CA SER A 549 9.27 -8.79 -3.01
C SER A 549 7.90 -8.72 -3.70
N ALA A 550 7.39 -9.84 -4.22
CA ALA A 550 6.04 -9.91 -4.81
C ALA A 550 4.97 -10.01 -3.73
N ASN A 551 5.20 -10.85 -2.72
CA ASN A 551 4.28 -11.05 -1.61
C ASN A 551 4.19 -9.83 -0.69
N GLU A 552 5.29 -9.10 -0.51
CA GLU A 552 5.30 -7.78 0.14
C GLU A 552 4.35 -6.79 -0.55
N ARG A 553 4.47 -6.62 -1.88
CA ARG A 553 3.53 -5.76 -2.64
C ARG A 553 2.09 -6.27 -2.61
N ARG A 554 1.89 -7.59 -2.66
CA ARG A 554 0.55 -8.23 -2.55
C ARG A 554 -0.11 -7.91 -1.21
N ALA A 555 0.65 -7.91 -0.12
CA ALA A 555 0.19 -7.52 1.21
C ALA A 555 -0.16 -6.02 1.26
N ASP A 556 0.77 -5.17 0.81
CA ASP A 556 0.63 -3.72 0.67
C ASP A 556 -0.63 -3.30 -0.11
N GLU A 557 -0.89 -3.95 -1.25
CA GLU A 557 -2.04 -3.69 -2.10
C GLU A 557 -3.35 -4.17 -1.46
N ALA A 558 -3.35 -5.33 -0.80
CA ALA A 558 -4.54 -5.85 -0.11
C ALA A 558 -4.93 -4.99 1.11
N SER A 559 -3.97 -4.59 1.95
CA SER A 559 -4.25 -3.72 3.11
C SER A 559 -4.76 -2.35 2.67
N ARG A 560 -4.15 -1.73 1.64
CA ARG A 560 -4.64 -0.45 1.07
C ARG A 560 -6.03 -0.57 0.46
N ASP A 561 -6.38 -1.70 -0.14
CA ASP A 561 -7.72 -1.92 -0.73
C ASP A 561 -8.82 -2.05 0.35
N VAL A 562 -8.48 -2.62 1.51
CA VAL A 562 -9.34 -2.64 2.71
C VAL A 562 -9.45 -1.25 3.33
N GLU A 563 -8.33 -0.55 3.55
CA GLU A 563 -8.35 0.83 4.08
C GLU A 563 -9.15 1.78 3.18
N ALA A 564 -9.00 1.69 1.86
CA ALA A 564 -9.77 2.49 0.91
C ALA A 564 -11.28 2.20 0.99
N TRP A 565 -11.68 0.93 1.13
CA TRP A 565 -13.09 0.57 1.30
C TRP A 565 -13.64 1.07 2.64
N LEU A 566 -12.89 0.93 3.73
CA LEU A 566 -13.28 1.43 5.06
C LEU A 566 -13.41 2.97 5.06
N LYS A 567 -12.46 3.69 4.45
CA LYS A 567 -12.54 5.14 4.23
C LYS A 567 -13.77 5.53 3.41
N CYS A 568 -14.15 4.75 2.39
CA CYS A 568 -15.40 4.97 1.66
C CYS A 568 -16.65 4.66 2.52
N LYS A 569 -16.66 3.56 3.30
CA LYS A 569 -17.79 3.19 4.18
C LYS A 569 -18.05 4.26 5.24
N TYR A 570 -17.00 4.88 5.78
CA TYR A 570 -17.06 6.03 6.67
C TYR A 570 -17.59 7.30 5.96
N MET A 571 -16.97 7.71 4.84
CA MET A 571 -17.40 8.92 4.10
C MET A 571 -18.82 8.82 3.50
N ARG A 572 -19.41 7.62 3.40
CA ARG A 572 -20.82 7.41 3.01
C ARG A 572 -21.79 8.12 3.97
N GLU A 573 -21.44 8.25 5.25
CA GLU A 573 -22.28 8.90 6.27
C GLU A 573 -22.11 10.43 6.26
N HIS A 574 -21.04 10.94 5.65
CA HIS A 574 -20.69 12.35 5.50
C HIS A 574 -21.07 12.94 4.12
N LEU A 575 -22.00 12.31 3.38
CA LEU A 575 -22.36 12.72 2.03
C LEU A 575 -23.14 14.05 2.03
N GLY A 576 -22.65 15.02 1.25
CA GLY A 576 -23.18 16.38 1.18
C GLY A 576 -22.52 17.38 2.15
N GLU A 577 -21.67 16.91 3.06
CA GLU A 577 -20.92 17.78 3.99
C GLU A 577 -19.72 18.46 3.30
N GLU A 578 -19.28 19.59 3.86
CA GLU A 578 -18.15 20.39 3.36
C GLU A 578 -16.92 20.32 4.25
N TYR A 579 -15.75 20.21 3.63
CA TYR A 579 -14.46 20.06 4.30
C TYR A 579 -13.38 20.96 3.70
N GLY A 580 -12.47 21.40 4.56
CA GLY A 580 -11.15 21.90 4.15
C GLY A 580 -10.24 20.74 3.75
N GLY A 581 -9.40 20.96 2.74
CA GLY A 581 -8.44 19.96 2.28
C GLY A 581 -7.23 20.55 1.56
N VAL A 582 -6.34 19.65 1.13
CA VAL A 582 -5.10 19.95 0.41
C VAL A 582 -5.03 19.09 -0.86
N VAL A 583 -4.70 19.68 -2.01
CA VAL A 583 -4.46 18.93 -3.25
C VAL A 583 -3.21 18.05 -3.11
N THR A 584 -3.34 16.74 -3.29
CA THR A 584 -2.27 15.73 -3.14
C THR A 584 -1.72 15.23 -4.48
N ALA A 585 -2.54 15.27 -5.53
CA ALA A 585 -2.12 15.00 -6.91
C ALA A 585 -2.96 15.81 -7.90
N ALA A 586 -2.34 16.26 -8.99
CA ALA A 586 -3.03 16.79 -10.16
C ALA A 586 -2.87 15.81 -11.34
N THR A 587 -3.88 15.71 -12.18
CA THR A 587 -3.90 14.80 -13.35
C THR A 587 -4.56 15.49 -14.54
N THR A 588 -4.54 14.86 -15.71
CA THR A 588 -5.24 15.33 -16.92
C THR A 588 -6.78 15.29 -16.81
N PHE A 589 -7.35 14.65 -15.78
CA PHE A 589 -8.80 14.46 -15.61
C PHE A 589 -9.34 15.03 -14.29
N GLY A 590 -8.52 15.64 -13.43
CA GLY A 590 -8.94 16.20 -12.15
C GLY A 590 -7.80 16.34 -11.14
N ILE A 591 -8.15 16.75 -9.93
CA ILE A 591 -7.25 16.83 -8.77
C ILE A 591 -7.72 15.89 -7.66
N PHE A 592 -6.79 15.22 -7.01
CA PHE A 592 -7.02 14.50 -5.77
C PHE A 592 -6.81 15.47 -4.60
N VAL A 593 -7.70 15.41 -3.63
CA VAL A 593 -7.72 16.26 -2.43
C VAL A 593 -7.78 15.35 -1.21
N THR A 594 -6.93 15.58 -0.22
CA THR A 594 -7.05 14.94 1.10
C THR A 594 -7.67 15.92 2.08
N LEU A 595 -8.65 15.44 2.85
CA LEU A 595 -9.39 16.24 3.84
C LEU A 595 -8.59 16.44 5.13
N ASP A 596 -8.53 17.67 5.62
CA ASP A 596 -7.71 18.08 6.77
C ASP A 596 -8.01 17.28 8.05
N ALA A 597 -9.31 17.07 8.34
CA ALA A 597 -9.78 16.48 9.59
C ALA A 597 -9.91 14.95 9.57
N MET A 598 -10.03 14.36 8.37
CA MET A 598 -10.37 12.94 8.19
C MET A 598 -9.23 12.12 7.58
N TYR A 599 -8.23 12.76 6.96
CA TYR A 599 -7.13 12.10 6.24
C TYR A 599 -7.61 11.06 5.21
N VAL A 600 -8.72 11.40 4.54
CA VAL A 600 -9.31 10.65 3.42
C VAL A 600 -9.07 11.44 2.13
N GLU A 601 -8.67 10.74 1.08
CA GLU A 601 -8.45 11.29 -0.26
C GLU A 601 -9.69 11.07 -1.16
N GLY A 602 -10.03 12.05 -1.99
CA GLY A 602 -11.10 11.97 -2.98
C GLY A 602 -10.82 12.81 -4.23
N LEU A 603 -11.54 12.55 -5.32
CA LEU A 603 -11.30 13.12 -6.63
C LEU A 603 -12.26 14.28 -6.93
N VAL A 604 -11.73 15.48 -7.16
CA VAL A 604 -12.46 16.52 -7.90
C VAL A 604 -12.18 16.33 -9.39
N HIS A 605 -13.18 15.85 -10.13
CA HIS A 605 -13.09 15.70 -11.59
C HIS A 605 -12.98 17.06 -12.30
N ILE A 606 -12.28 17.13 -13.43
CA ILE A 606 -11.99 18.37 -14.17
C ILE A 606 -13.23 19.21 -14.52
N THR A 607 -14.40 18.57 -14.68
CA THR A 607 -15.68 19.27 -14.93
C THR A 607 -16.21 20.03 -13.71
N GLU A 608 -15.85 19.62 -12.50
CA GLU A 608 -16.23 20.26 -11.23
C GLU A 608 -15.25 21.39 -10.82
N LEU A 609 -14.16 21.59 -11.57
CA LEU A 609 -13.25 22.73 -11.37
C LEU A 609 -13.82 24.04 -11.93
N GLY A 610 -14.66 23.96 -12.97
CA GLY A 610 -15.39 25.09 -13.53
C GLY A 610 -15.63 25.03 -15.04
N GLY A 611 -16.43 25.98 -15.54
CA GLY A 611 -16.71 26.15 -16.97
C GLY A 611 -15.58 26.79 -17.78
N GLU A 612 -14.33 26.31 -17.64
CA GLU A 612 -13.21 26.69 -18.50
C GLU A 612 -12.31 25.48 -18.82
N TYR A 613 -11.41 25.64 -19.79
CA TYR A 613 -10.42 24.62 -20.11
C TYR A 613 -9.26 24.70 -19.12
N PHE A 614 -9.02 23.61 -18.39
CA PHE A 614 -7.82 23.42 -17.59
C PHE A 614 -6.81 22.57 -18.37
N LYS A 615 -5.57 23.05 -18.43
CA LYS A 615 -4.44 22.35 -19.02
C LYS A 615 -3.56 21.79 -17.90
N PHE A 616 -3.18 20.52 -18.00
CA PHE A 616 -2.20 19.91 -17.10
C PHE A 616 -0.78 20.31 -17.52
N ASP A 617 -0.03 20.86 -16.57
CA ASP A 617 1.41 21.11 -16.70
C ASP A 617 2.15 19.99 -15.95
N GLU A 618 2.73 19.07 -16.72
CA GLU A 618 3.44 17.89 -16.20
C GLU A 618 4.76 18.25 -15.48
N MET A 619 5.41 19.36 -15.87
CA MET A 619 6.64 19.83 -15.22
C MET A 619 6.36 20.48 -13.86
N ARG A 620 5.17 21.04 -13.66
CA ARG A 620 4.74 21.73 -12.44
C ARG A 620 3.81 20.91 -11.56
N GLN A 621 3.24 19.84 -12.09
CA GLN A 621 2.17 19.04 -11.46
C GLN A 621 0.98 19.92 -11.03
N GLU A 622 0.55 20.83 -11.92
CA GLU A 622 -0.60 21.73 -11.72
C GLU A 622 -1.64 21.58 -12.84
N LEU A 623 -2.93 21.67 -12.50
CA LEU A 623 -3.99 21.98 -13.47
C LEU A 623 -4.18 23.50 -13.52
N ARG A 624 -3.97 24.10 -14.69
CA ARG A 624 -4.03 25.56 -14.90
C ARG A 624 -5.14 25.94 -15.87
N GLY A 625 -6.04 26.83 -15.46
CA GLY A 625 -7.10 27.38 -16.29
C GLY A 625 -6.53 28.28 -17.38
N GLU A 626 -6.89 28.04 -18.64
CA GLU A 626 -6.36 28.80 -19.78
C GLU A 626 -6.88 30.24 -19.84
N ARG A 627 -8.07 30.53 -19.28
CA ARG A 627 -8.70 31.86 -19.36
C ARG A 627 -8.55 32.66 -18.08
N THR A 628 -8.70 32.03 -16.90
CA THR A 628 -8.56 32.71 -15.60
C THR A 628 -7.13 32.73 -15.09
N GLY A 629 -6.29 31.79 -15.52
CA GLY A 629 -4.96 31.58 -14.96
C GLY A 629 -4.95 30.93 -13.55
N ILE A 630 -6.11 30.54 -13.01
CA ILE A 630 -6.27 29.78 -11.77
C ILE A 630 -5.43 28.50 -11.85
N ARG A 631 -4.83 28.08 -10.74
CA ARG A 631 -3.96 26.89 -10.67
C ARG A 631 -4.35 26.03 -9.48
N TYR A 632 -4.50 24.74 -9.73
CA TYR A 632 -4.60 23.71 -8.71
C TYR A 632 -3.32 22.87 -8.78
N ALA A 633 -2.31 23.31 -8.06
CA ALA A 633 -1.05 22.59 -7.84
C ALA A 633 -1.16 21.70 -6.59
N ILE A 634 -0.31 20.68 -6.48
CA ILE A 634 -0.16 19.93 -5.22
C ILE A 634 0.21 20.90 -4.09
N GLY A 635 -0.37 20.75 -2.90
CA GLY A 635 -0.27 21.70 -1.78
C GLY A 635 -1.33 22.82 -1.78
N THR A 636 -2.11 22.99 -2.86
CA THR A 636 -3.17 24.02 -2.90
C THR A 636 -4.25 23.70 -1.86
N ARG A 637 -4.55 24.66 -0.97
CA ARG A 637 -5.68 24.59 -0.02
C ARG A 637 -6.99 24.80 -0.78
N VAL A 638 -7.99 23.95 -0.54
CA VAL A 638 -9.31 24.02 -1.18
C VAL A 638 -10.42 23.70 -0.17
N ARG A 639 -11.65 24.15 -0.45
CA ARG A 639 -12.86 23.61 0.18
C ARG A 639 -13.61 22.71 -0.79
N VAL A 640 -14.06 21.56 -0.31
CA VAL A 640 -14.74 20.54 -1.11
C VAL A 640 -15.98 20.02 -0.41
N GLN A 641 -17.01 19.71 -1.19
CA GLN A 641 -18.21 19.00 -0.74
C GLN A 641 -18.11 17.53 -1.15
N VAL A 642 -18.50 16.62 -0.25
CA VAL A 642 -18.62 15.18 -0.53
C VAL A 642 -19.81 14.97 -1.48
N SER A 643 -19.55 14.78 -2.78
CA SER A 643 -20.61 14.77 -3.80
C SER A 643 -21.13 13.36 -4.10
N ARG A 644 -20.27 12.34 -4.00
CA ARG A 644 -20.63 10.92 -4.16
C ARG A 644 -19.62 10.01 -3.47
N VAL A 645 -20.09 8.85 -3.03
CA VAL A 645 -19.25 7.71 -2.63
C VAL A 645 -19.64 6.48 -3.47
N ASP A 646 -18.65 5.74 -3.95
CA ASP A 646 -18.77 4.48 -4.71
C ASP A 646 -17.94 3.40 -3.99
N LEU A 647 -18.62 2.55 -3.20
CA LEU A 647 -17.99 1.48 -2.42
C LEU A 647 -17.35 0.42 -3.34
N ASP A 648 -18.12 -0.05 -4.32
CA ASP A 648 -17.69 -1.02 -5.34
C ASP A 648 -16.48 -0.50 -6.14
N GLY A 649 -16.39 0.82 -6.35
CA GLY A 649 -15.27 1.49 -6.99
C GLY A 649 -14.12 1.86 -6.05
N ARG A 650 -14.33 1.80 -4.73
CA ARG A 650 -13.48 2.38 -3.67
C ARG A 650 -13.09 3.83 -3.98
N LYS A 651 -14.09 4.65 -4.29
CA LYS A 651 -13.94 6.05 -4.71
C LYS A 651 -14.85 6.99 -3.94
N ILE A 652 -14.34 8.20 -3.73
CA ILE A 652 -15.07 9.34 -3.21
C ILE A 652 -14.89 10.47 -4.23
N ASP A 653 -15.98 10.98 -4.76
CA ASP A 653 -15.99 12.13 -5.65
C ASP A 653 -16.29 13.41 -4.85
N PHE A 654 -15.59 14.48 -5.20
CA PHE A 654 -15.69 15.79 -4.56
C PHE A 654 -16.10 16.87 -5.57
N ARG A 655 -16.83 17.87 -5.09
CA ARG A 655 -17.10 19.14 -5.80
C ARG A 655 -16.34 20.26 -5.10
N LEU A 656 -15.75 21.21 -5.84
CA LEU A 656 -15.20 22.41 -5.21
C LEU A 656 -16.31 23.33 -4.72
N VAL A 657 -16.19 23.79 -3.48
CA VAL A 657 -17.05 24.83 -2.91
C VAL A 657 -16.45 26.19 -3.23
N ARG A 658 -17.29 27.12 -3.71
CA ARG A 658 -16.86 28.45 -4.14
C ARG A 658 -17.55 29.53 -3.32
N GLU A 659 -16.76 30.39 -2.70
CA GLU A 659 -17.26 31.50 -1.90
C GLU A 659 -18.07 32.46 -2.80
N GLY A 660 -19.38 32.51 -2.55
CA GLY A 660 -20.36 33.24 -3.35
C GLY A 660 -21.46 32.37 -3.98
N GLU A 661 -21.28 31.05 -4.13
CA GLU A 661 -22.31 30.18 -4.72
C GLU A 661 -23.51 29.91 -3.77
N ASP A 662 -23.37 30.18 -2.46
CA ASP A 662 -24.50 30.30 -1.52
C ASP A 662 -25.58 31.29 -1.98
N LEU A 663 -25.17 32.40 -2.60
CA LEU A 663 -26.08 33.45 -3.05
C LEU A 663 -26.84 33.01 -4.31
N THR A 664 -26.21 32.28 -5.23
CA THR A 664 -26.88 31.75 -6.43
C THR A 664 -27.74 30.53 -6.10
N ALA A 665 -27.31 29.64 -5.20
CA ALA A 665 -28.10 28.51 -4.75
C ALA A 665 -29.39 28.96 -4.04
N ARG A 666 -29.32 29.98 -3.17
CA ARG A 666 -30.51 30.58 -2.55
C ARG A 666 -31.38 31.33 -3.58
N ALA A 667 -30.79 32.16 -4.44
CA ALA A 667 -31.53 32.90 -5.46
C ALA A 667 -32.22 32.02 -6.52
N MET A 668 -31.73 30.80 -6.78
CA MET A 668 -32.43 29.81 -7.59
C MET A 668 -33.57 29.10 -6.84
N LYS A 669 -33.44 28.92 -5.52
CA LYS A 669 -34.50 28.32 -4.69
C LYS A 669 -35.69 29.27 -4.51
N ASP A 670 -35.44 30.56 -4.28
CA ASP A 670 -36.49 31.60 -4.17
C ASP A 670 -37.18 31.95 -5.50
N LYS A 671 -36.61 31.57 -6.65
CA LYS A 671 -37.28 31.69 -7.97
C LYS A 671 -38.04 30.43 -8.40
N GLY A 672 -38.20 29.45 -7.51
CA GLY A 672 -38.81 28.15 -7.80
C GLY A 672 -39.99 27.74 -6.90
N ALA A 673 -40.61 28.66 -6.16
CA ALA A 673 -41.56 28.30 -5.08
C ALA A 673 -42.82 29.19 -4.97
N ALA A 674 -43.49 29.49 -6.09
CA ALA A 674 -44.89 29.98 -6.04
C ALA A 674 -45.82 28.78 -5.79
N SER A 675 -46.20 28.55 -4.52
CA SER A 675 -46.89 27.32 -4.10
C SER A 675 -48.42 27.38 -4.25
N ALA A 676 -48.98 26.33 -4.85
CA ALA A 676 -50.38 25.96 -4.65
C ALA A 676 -50.42 24.86 -3.59
N GLY A 677 -51.00 25.15 -2.42
CA GLY A 677 -51.08 24.23 -1.29
C GLY A 677 -52.51 24.00 -0.82
N VAL A 678 -52.86 22.76 -0.51
CA VAL A 678 -54.11 22.38 0.17
C VAL A 678 -53.74 21.79 1.55
N PRO A 679 -54.34 22.26 2.67
CA PRO A 679 -53.78 22.03 3.99
C PRO A 679 -54.35 20.81 4.73
N VAL A 680 -53.55 20.25 5.65
CA VAL A 680 -54.01 19.36 6.74
C VAL A 680 -53.58 19.96 8.09
N LYS A 681 -54.36 19.69 9.14
CA LYS A 681 -54.36 20.43 10.41
C LYS A 681 -53.22 20.04 11.37
N ALA A 682 -52.68 21.04 12.07
CA ALA A 682 -52.11 20.92 13.40
C ALA A 682 -52.52 22.16 14.24
N SER A 683 -52.56 22.06 15.58
CA SER A 683 -53.32 23.01 16.42
C SER A 683 -52.60 23.56 17.64
N ALA A 684 -52.52 24.89 17.76
CA ALA A 684 -52.36 25.60 19.04
C ALA A 684 -52.89 27.06 19.00
N LYS A 685 -53.49 27.50 20.12
CA LYS A 685 -53.96 28.88 20.44
C LYS A 685 -52.74 29.84 20.45
N ARG A 686 -52.78 31.14 20.09
CA ARG A 686 -53.71 32.29 20.29
C ARG A 686 -53.50 33.32 19.14
N SER A 687 -54.28 34.39 18.88
CA SER A 687 -55.62 34.86 19.32
C SER A 687 -56.11 36.04 18.45
N SER A 688 -57.34 36.54 18.73
CA SER A 688 -57.81 37.95 18.56
C SER A 688 -57.71 38.68 17.20
N ARG A 689 -58.86 38.72 16.48
CA ARG A 689 -59.60 39.91 15.95
C ARG A 689 -58.86 40.91 15.00
N HIS A 690 -59.49 41.49 13.96
CA HIS A 690 -60.91 41.66 13.60
C HIS A 690 -61.09 41.96 12.08
N LYS A 691 -62.27 41.63 11.50
CA LYS A 691 -63.05 42.26 10.38
C LYS A 691 -62.34 42.74 9.07
N ALA A 692 -62.98 42.79 7.90
CA ALA A 692 -64.21 42.17 7.33
C ALA A 692 -64.33 42.55 5.82
N GLU A 693 -65.10 41.76 5.03
CA GLU A 693 -65.91 42.16 3.84
C GLU A 693 -65.21 42.82 2.60
N ALA A 694 -65.62 42.62 1.32
CA ALA A 694 -66.66 41.76 0.71
C ALA A 694 -66.37 41.43 -0.81
N VAL A 695 -67.27 40.63 -1.39
CA VAL A 695 -67.43 40.06 -2.77
C VAL A 695 -68.14 41.09 -3.72
N PRO A 696 -68.25 41.02 -5.10
CA PRO A 696 -68.15 39.89 -6.08
C PRO A 696 -67.37 40.06 -7.43
N GLU A 697 -67.32 38.92 -8.17
CA GLU A 697 -67.53 38.62 -9.62
C GLU A 697 -67.82 39.76 -10.67
N PRO A 698 -67.63 39.56 -12.01
CA PRO A 698 -68.13 38.40 -12.80
C PRO A 698 -67.30 37.87 -14.02
N ARG A 699 -67.95 36.97 -14.77
CA ARG A 699 -67.60 36.16 -15.98
C ARG A 699 -67.49 37.00 -17.28
N VAL A 700 -67.25 36.54 -18.53
CA VAL A 700 -67.38 35.25 -19.31
C VAL A 700 -66.41 35.30 -20.56
N ASP A 701 -66.30 34.44 -21.61
CA ASP A 701 -66.94 33.17 -22.07
C ASP A 701 -65.95 32.17 -22.76
N ARG A 702 -65.79 32.23 -24.11
CA ARG A 702 -65.14 31.21 -25.02
C ARG A 702 -64.37 31.94 -26.16
N SER A 703 -63.49 31.35 -27.00
CA SER A 703 -63.69 30.15 -27.85
C SER A 703 -62.46 29.81 -28.76
N ALA A 704 -62.52 28.62 -29.40
CA ALA A 704 -61.81 28.21 -30.64
C ALA A 704 -60.28 27.93 -30.59
N ALA A 705 -59.80 27.13 -31.55
CA ALA A 705 -58.45 26.52 -31.55
C ALA A 705 -57.79 26.50 -32.93
N VAL A 706 -56.45 26.55 -32.96
CA VAL A 706 -55.59 26.12 -34.08
C VAL A 706 -54.35 25.43 -33.47
N ALA A 707 -53.85 24.36 -34.11
CA ALA A 707 -52.70 23.60 -33.61
C ALA A 707 -51.36 24.19 -34.08
N ALA A 708 -50.35 24.18 -33.20
CA ALA A 708 -48.95 24.51 -33.51
C ALA A 708 -48.00 23.54 -32.78
N ALA A 709 -46.86 23.21 -33.41
CA ALA A 709 -45.92 22.21 -32.90
C ALA A 709 -44.96 22.78 -31.84
N GLY A 710 -44.68 22.00 -30.79
CA GLY A 710 -43.73 22.36 -29.74
C GLY A 710 -42.25 22.23 -30.13
N PRO A 711 -41.33 22.88 -29.41
CA PRO A 711 -39.90 22.90 -29.74
C PRO A 711 -39.19 21.56 -29.49
N GLN A 712 -38.29 21.18 -30.40
CA GLN A 712 -37.47 19.95 -30.30
C GLN A 712 -36.26 20.13 -29.36
N SER A 713 -35.81 19.03 -28.74
CA SER A 713 -34.68 19.06 -27.81
C SER A 713 -33.31 19.01 -28.51
N ALA A 714 -32.28 19.52 -27.83
CA ALA A 714 -30.92 19.67 -28.35
C ALA A 714 -30.28 18.37 -28.89
N MET A 715 -30.69 17.19 -28.41
CA MET A 715 -30.21 15.89 -28.91
C MET A 715 -30.58 15.63 -30.39
N GLN A 716 -31.70 16.17 -30.89
CA GLN A 716 -32.08 16.03 -32.30
C GLN A 716 -31.28 16.99 -33.20
N ALA A 717 -30.97 18.20 -32.71
CA ALA A 717 -30.06 19.11 -33.38
C ALA A 717 -28.64 18.52 -33.51
N PHE A 718 -28.10 17.89 -32.45
CA PHE A 718 -26.78 17.27 -32.49
C PHE A 718 -26.69 16.12 -33.50
N LYS A 719 -27.68 15.21 -33.54
CA LYS A 719 -27.72 14.09 -34.49
C LYS A 719 -27.77 14.53 -35.97
N SER A 720 -28.45 15.64 -36.26
CA SER A 720 -28.50 16.18 -37.64
C SER A 720 -27.20 16.87 -38.05
N ALA A 721 -26.50 17.54 -37.14
CA ALA A 721 -25.18 18.15 -37.39
C ALA A 721 -24.12 17.09 -37.74
N VAL A 722 -24.04 16.00 -36.97
CA VAL A 722 -23.09 14.88 -37.23
C VAL A 722 -23.32 14.26 -38.61
N LYS A 723 -24.59 14.07 -39.02
CA LYS A 723 -24.95 13.53 -40.33
C LYS A 723 -24.57 14.47 -41.49
N LYS A 724 -24.58 15.81 -41.28
CA LYS A 724 -24.09 16.80 -42.25
C LYS A 724 -22.55 16.78 -42.39
N ALA A 725 -21.81 16.57 -41.31
CA ALA A 725 -20.35 16.51 -41.36
C ALA A 725 -19.83 15.31 -42.17
N ALA A 726 -20.39 14.12 -41.95
CA ALA A 726 -19.96 12.87 -42.59
C ALA A 726 -20.00 12.92 -44.14
N ASN A 727 -21.02 13.57 -44.73
CA ASN A 727 -21.12 13.70 -46.19
C ASN A 727 -20.10 14.67 -46.80
N LYS A 728 -19.50 15.59 -46.04
CA LYS A 728 -18.58 16.61 -46.58
C LYS A 728 -17.17 16.07 -46.86
N MET A 729 -16.86 14.84 -46.42
CA MET A 729 -15.50 14.27 -46.48
C MET A 729 -15.26 13.32 -47.66
N LYS A 730 -16.29 12.90 -48.42
CA LYS A 730 -16.15 11.97 -49.57
C LYS A 730 -15.79 12.63 -50.92
N GLY A 731 -15.54 13.95 -50.95
CA GLY A 731 -15.52 14.75 -52.18
C GLY A 731 -14.19 15.40 -52.56
N ARG A 732 -13.06 14.67 -52.61
CA ARG A 732 -11.80 15.16 -53.22
C ARG A 732 -10.97 14.01 -53.82
N LYS A 733 -10.77 14.03 -55.15
CA LYS A 733 -9.76 13.21 -55.85
C LYS A 733 -8.41 13.96 -55.91
N PRO A 734 -7.26 13.28 -55.90
CA PRO A 734 -5.96 13.91 -56.14
C PRO A 734 -5.75 14.24 -57.62
N ARG A 735 -4.86 15.20 -57.90
CA ARG A 735 -4.36 15.54 -59.25
C ARG A 735 -2.89 15.08 -59.32
N ARG A 736 -2.45 14.55 -60.47
CA ARG A 736 -1.06 14.11 -60.68
C ARG A 736 -0.11 15.30 -60.85
N ALA A 737 1.00 15.25 -60.14
CA ALA A 737 2.35 15.46 -60.65
C ALA A 737 3.27 14.57 -59.78
#